data_AF-A0AA38VSX5-F1
#
_entry.id   AF-A0AA38VSX5-F1
#
_cell.length_a   1.000
_cell.length_b   1.000
_cell.length_c   1.000
_cell.angle_alpha   90.00
_cell.angle_beta   90.00
_cell.angle_gamma   90.00
#
_symmetry.space_group_name_H-M   'P 1'
#
loop_
_entity.id
_entity.type
_entity.pdbx_description
1 polymer ?
#
loop_
_entity_poly.entity_id
_entity_poly.type
_entity_poly.pdbx_seq_one_letter_code
_entity_poly.pdbx_strand_id
1 'polypeptide(L)'
;MELDKFFQDSHIFHRSFERKPVRVVSQSGLTLTLEDGRTVIDATGGPAVACLGHNVPEVAEAVSAQLQKVGYLFSGGGYREDTTEQLAAHILKGHPGGLTKAIFLGSGSEATDAVLKLTTQYWAARGQPQRTNYIARKQSYHGNTLGALCVSGHEGRRKIYRHWLSPNVSFVDACYGYRGKLDGECDEKYVLRLADQLEAEIQRLGPDTVAAFVAETVSGSTLACVPAVKGYFRAVRDICDKYDILLVLDEVMCGMSRTGTLHAWQQEGIRGPDIQMIGKSLGGGFIPLSGVLVHQKIFDAIATPSGALAGGHTFQTHPTACAAALAVQCIISRNNLLANVRRMGILLETLLRDQLGSHPLVGDIRGRGLFWAVEFMLDPTTLTPFPPDDDFSGRVVEEALENHGLQVLRNMGFPGTWKVDSVVVCPPFIVTEEAIREIVSRLKAATDAVAAPYLETKGAVAVNGNAKLVNGNGTVNGNQKCIEDYLPHYFACIEICDREKFFAAENPAWELQREAQRRRLEDETESPSDFEFAVNEKVRQSKADLAAAIESRYGRIEVLRQVIGEDEKARDYVTSVVKSYSRWRASEEYSTGITAVRNWRKDNGKFTDDATAPEAARAVTGTRGRSQMNAEEKDRRAKHYDVEKDVQAYVVEYGHYGPNGKETRKSSQQPTFGGMVKVGTGNKQ
;
A
#
# COMPACT_ATOMS: atom_id res chain seq x y z
N MET A 1 -17.30 17.16 15.55
CA MET A 1 -17.85 15.97 16.23
C MET A 1 -17.07 15.84 17.52
N GLU A 2 -17.74 15.86 18.68
CA GLU A 2 -17.06 15.66 19.96
C GLU A 2 -16.64 14.19 20.09
N LEU A 3 -15.45 13.96 20.65
CA LEU A 3 -14.95 12.61 20.90
C LEU A 3 -15.83 11.91 21.95
N ASP A 4 -16.24 10.67 21.70
CA ASP A 4 -17.04 9.89 22.64
C ASP A 4 -16.39 9.87 24.03
N LYS A 5 -17.21 10.08 25.07
CA LYS A 5 -16.76 10.14 26.47
C LYS A 5 -15.96 8.89 26.88
N PHE A 6 -16.29 7.72 26.35
CA PHE A 6 -15.52 6.49 26.56
C PHE A 6 -14.04 6.69 26.24
N PHE A 7 -13.71 7.33 25.12
CA PHE A 7 -12.33 7.56 24.73
C PHE A 7 -11.64 8.62 25.58
N GLN A 8 -12.38 9.63 26.04
CA GLN A 8 -11.84 10.65 26.96
C GLN A 8 -11.49 10.04 28.32
N ASP A 9 -12.33 9.12 28.81
CA ASP A 9 -12.16 8.48 30.11
C ASP A 9 -11.20 7.28 30.05
N SER A 10 -10.95 6.69 28.87
CA SER A 10 -10.10 5.51 28.73
C SER A 10 -8.62 5.83 28.92
N HIS A 11 -7.93 5.05 29.76
CA HIS A 11 -6.47 5.11 29.90
C HIS A 11 -5.72 4.41 28.75
N ILE A 12 -6.42 3.73 27.85
CA ILE A 12 -5.83 3.08 26.68
C ILE A 12 -5.94 4.02 25.48
N PHE A 13 -4.82 4.27 24.81
CA PHE A 13 -4.82 4.98 23.54
C PHE A 13 -5.31 4.06 22.43
N HIS A 14 -6.59 4.18 22.07
CA HIS A 14 -7.22 3.32 21.07
C HIS A 14 -6.68 3.60 19.66
N ARG A 15 -6.67 2.56 18.81
CA ARG A 15 -6.17 2.66 17.43
C ARG A 15 -7.12 3.43 16.50
N SER A 16 -8.40 3.50 16.84
CA SER A 16 -9.42 4.30 16.15
C SER A 16 -10.32 4.94 17.20
N PHE A 17 -10.82 6.13 16.89
CA PHE A 17 -11.78 6.89 17.68
C PHE A 17 -13.15 6.98 17.00
N GLU A 18 -13.32 6.32 15.85
CA GLU A 18 -14.54 6.38 15.06
C GLU A 18 -15.71 5.69 15.77
N ARG A 19 -15.42 4.62 16.54
CA ARG A 19 -16.43 3.82 17.22
C ARG A 19 -15.93 3.27 18.53
N LYS A 20 -16.77 3.38 19.56
CA LYS A 20 -16.53 2.74 20.85
C LYS A 20 -16.32 1.23 20.67
N PRO A 21 -15.19 0.65 21.13
CA PRO A 21 -14.99 -0.79 21.07
C PRO A 21 -15.98 -1.52 21.96
N VAL A 22 -16.54 -2.62 21.47
CA VAL A 22 -17.42 -3.50 22.24
C VAL A 22 -16.58 -4.43 23.12
N ARG A 23 -16.94 -4.55 24.39
CA ARG A 23 -16.21 -5.45 25.31
C ARG A 23 -16.57 -6.91 25.04
N VAL A 24 -15.54 -7.74 24.87
CA VAL A 24 -15.66 -9.21 24.85
C VAL A 24 -15.56 -9.74 26.28
N VAL A 25 -16.54 -10.54 26.71
CA VAL A 25 -16.61 -11.13 28.06
C VAL A 25 -15.96 -12.50 28.12
N SER A 26 -16.16 -13.32 27.09
CA SER A 26 -15.56 -14.65 26.98
C SER A 26 -15.43 -15.07 25.52
N GLN A 27 -14.66 -16.12 25.28
CA GLN A 27 -14.42 -16.66 23.95
C GLN A 27 -14.21 -18.17 24.03
N SER A 28 -14.68 -18.92 23.04
CA SER A 28 -14.56 -20.38 22.97
C SER A 28 -14.66 -20.87 21.55
N GLY A 29 -13.72 -21.73 21.13
CA GLY A 29 -13.68 -22.26 19.77
C GLY A 29 -13.62 -21.11 18.75
N LEU A 30 -14.66 -20.97 17.94
CA LEU A 30 -14.77 -19.93 16.91
C LEU A 30 -15.62 -18.73 17.34
N THR A 31 -16.00 -18.62 18.60
CA THR A 31 -17.02 -17.66 19.05
C THR A 31 -16.52 -16.70 20.12
N LEU A 32 -17.03 -15.48 20.07
CA LEU A 32 -16.86 -14.43 21.07
C LEU A 32 -18.23 -14.14 21.71
N THR A 33 -18.27 -14.02 23.04
CA THR A 33 -19.45 -13.54 23.78
C THR A 33 -19.22 -12.08 24.16
N LEU A 34 -20.08 -11.20 23.66
CA LEU A 34 -20.00 -9.76 23.91
C LEU A 34 -20.70 -9.38 25.21
N GLU A 35 -20.43 -8.18 25.72
CA GLU A 35 -21.05 -7.68 26.96
C GLU A 35 -22.56 -7.44 26.89
N ASP A 36 -23.10 -7.30 25.68
CA ASP A 36 -24.53 -7.16 25.42
C ASP A 36 -25.26 -8.51 25.28
N GLY A 37 -24.55 -9.62 25.49
CA GLY A 37 -25.08 -10.98 25.41
C GLY A 37 -25.07 -11.60 24.01
N ARG A 38 -24.69 -10.86 22.96
CA ARG A 38 -24.55 -11.44 21.61
C ARG A 38 -23.37 -12.41 21.53
N THR A 39 -23.55 -13.45 20.74
CA THR A 39 -22.47 -14.36 20.34
C THR A 39 -22.09 -14.09 18.89
N VAL A 40 -20.80 -13.85 18.66
CA VAL A 40 -20.23 -13.53 17.35
C VAL A 40 -19.33 -14.66 16.88
N ILE A 41 -19.45 -15.07 15.61
CA ILE A 41 -18.50 -15.98 14.96
C ILE A 41 -17.27 -15.17 14.56
N ASP A 42 -16.12 -15.54 15.10
CA ASP A 42 -14.83 -15.00 14.69
C ASP A 42 -14.28 -15.76 13.47
N ALA A 43 -14.61 -15.24 12.29
CA ALA A 43 -14.12 -15.76 11.02
C ALA A 43 -12.73 -15.20 10.64
N THR A 44 -12.01 -14.58 11.58
CA THR A 44 -10.72 -13.92 11.34
C THR A 44 -9.58 -14.47 12.20
N GLY A 45 -9.87 -14.84 13.45
CA GLY A 45 -8.85 -15.04 14.46
C GLY A 45 -7.96 -13.79 14.64
N GLY A 46 -8.53 -12.59 14.52
CA GLY A 46 -7.80 -11.33 14.37
C GLY A 46 -7.18 -11.19 12.97
N PRO A 47 -5.94 -10.67 12.82
CA PRO A 47 -5.25 -10.68 11.53
C PRO A 47 -4.69 -12.07 11.19
N ALA A 48 -5.52 -13.11 11.17
CA ALA A 48 -5.18 -14.53 10.97
C ALA A 48 -4.26 -15.14 12.05
N VAL A 49 -4.50 -14.83 13.32
CA VAL A 49 -3.66 -15.23 14.47
C VAL A 49 -4.18 -16.49 15.16
N ALA A 50 -5.46 -16.49 15.58
CA ALA A 50 -6.06 -17.53 16.43
C ALA A 50 -6.35 -18.83 15.65
N CYS A 51 -5.29 -19.53 15.23
CA CYS A 51 -5.40 -20.70 14.36
C CYS A 51 -6.09 -21.91 15.00
N LEU A 52 -6.06 -22.06 16.33
CA LEU A 52 -6.79 -23.11 17.05
C LEU A 52 -8.16 -22.64 17.58
N GLY A 53 -8.55 -21.40 17.26
CA GLY A 53 -9.65 -20.74 17.93
C GLY A 53 -9.26 -20.32 19.35
N HIS A 54 -10.28 -20.16 20.19
CA HIS A 54 -10.16 -19.53 21.49
C HIS A 54 -10.34 -20.53 22.64
N ASN A 55 -9.71 -20.24 23.78
CA ASN A 55 -9.79 -21.02 25.01
C ASN A 55 -9.39 -22.50 24.83
N VAL A 56 -8.08 -22.75 24.64
CA VAL A 56 -7.52 -24.10 24.45
C VAL A 56 -6.78 -24.53 25.73
N PRO A 57 -7.37 -25.38 26.59
CA PRO A 57 -6.80 -25.74 27.89
C PRO A 57 -5.38 -26.32 27.82
N GLU A 58 -5.11 -27.16 26.82
CA GLU A 58 -3.79 -27.79 26.63
C GLU A 58 -2.66 -26.75 26.45
N VAL A 59 -2.92 -25.64 25.77
CA VAL A 59 -1.93 -24.56 25.61
C VAL A 59 -1.74 -23.82 26.94
N ALA A 60 -2.81 -23.59 27.69
CA ALA A 60 -2.75 -22.95 29.00
C ALA A 60 -1.97 -23.81 30.02
N GLU A 61 -2.18 -25.12 29.99
CA GLU A 61 -1.45 -26.09 30.81
C GLU A 61 0.04 -26.10 30.46
N ALA A 62 0.40 -26.12 29.16
CA ALA A 62 1.79 -26.06 28.71
C ALA A 62 2.49 -24.77 29.16
N VAL A 63 1.80 -23.62 29.06
CA VAL A 63 2.29 -22.32 29.54
C VAL A 63 2.49 -22.35 31.06
N SER A 64 1.51 -22.84 31.81
CA SER A 64 1.58 -22.91 33.27
C SER A 64 2.74 -23.80 33.75
N ALA A 65 2.89 -24.98 33.14
CA ALA A 65 3.98 -25.90 33.43
C ALA A 65 5.35 -25.28 33.13
N GLN A 66 5.50 -24.59 31.99
CA GLN A 66 6.76 -23.92 31.66
C GLN A 66 7.08 -22.77 32.63
N LEU A 67 6.09 -21.98 33.05
CA LEU A 67 6.27 -20.91 34.03
C LEU A 67 6.78 -21.43 35.38
N GLN A 68 6.29 -22.60 35.81
CA GLN A 68 6.74 -23.26 37.04
C GLN A 68 8.15 -23.87 36.92
N LYS A 69 8.56 -24.27 35.70
CA LYS A 69 9.88 -24.85 35.43
C LYS A 69 10.95 -23.78 35.20
N VAL A 70 10.81 -23.01 34.11
CA VAL A 70 11.69 -21.89 33.72
C VAL A 70 10.84 -20.87 32.97
N GLY A 71 10.32 -19.87 33.69
CA GLY A 71 9.42 -18.87 33.10
C GLY A 71 10.11 -17.86 32.17
N TYR A 72 11.38 -17.55 32.40
CA TYR A 72 12.19 -16.68 31.56
C TYR A 72 13.65 -17.12 31.61
N LEU A 73 14.35 -17.00 30.47
CA LEU A 73 15.77 -17.26 30.37
C LEU A 73 16.38 -16.34 29.31
N PHE A 74 17.43 -15.59 29.68
CA PHE A 74 18.13 -14.73 28.73
C PHE A 74 19.05 -15.55 27.83
N SER A 75 18.73 -15.64 26.54
CA SER A 75 19.49 -16.46 25.59
C SER A 75 20.95 -16.01 25.39
N GLY A 76 21.25 -14.74 25.64
CA GLY A 76 22.62 -14.20 25.59
C GLY A 76 23.48 -14.54 26.83
N GLY A 77 22.89 -15.16 27.86
CA GLY A 77 23.57 -15.44 29.14
C GLY A 77 24.39 -16.74 29.15
N GLY A 78 24.50 -17.47 28.04
CA GLY A 78 25.18 -18.77 27.97
C GLY A 78 24.33 -19.95 28.49
N TYR A 79 23.02 -19.75 28.63
CA TYR A 79 22.07 -20.78 29.08
C TYR A 79 21.22 -21.29 27.93
N ARG A 80 20.71 -22.53 28.06
CA ARG A 80 19.75 -23.14 27.13
C ARG A 80 18.56 -23.75 27.86
N GLU A 81 17.43 -23.85 27.19
CA GLU A 81 16.22 -24.51 27.68
C GLU A 81 15.63 -25.40 26.58
N ASP A 82 15.31 -26.64 26.93
CA ASP A 82 15.01 -27.70 25.95
C ASP A 82 13.76 -27.42 25.10
N THR A 83 12.76 -26.73 25.64
CA THR A 83 11.51 -26.42 24.93
C THR A 83 11.75 -25.52 23.72
N THR A 84 12.75 -24.64 23.83
CA THR A 84 13.10 -23.74 22.73
C THR A 84 13.77 -24.50 21.56
N GLU A 85 14.63 -25.47 21.88
CA GLU A 85 15.21 -26.42 20.93
C GLU A 85 14.17 -27.38 20.35
N GLN A 86 13.23 -27.86 21.16
CA GLN A 86 12.13 -28.73 20.71
C GLN A 86 11.23 -28.02 19.70
N LEU A 87 10.89 -26.75 19.94
CA LEU A 87 10.14 -25.95 18.97
C LEU A 87 10.92 -25.77 17.67
N ALA A 88 12.20 -25.42 17.74
CA ALA A 88 13.06 -25.29 16.56
C ALA A 88 13.14 -26.61 15.78
N ALA A 89 13.39 -27.73 16.47
CA ALA A 89 13.45 -29.06 15.86
C ALA A 89 12.12 -29.49 15.22
N HIS A 90 10.99 -29.13 15.84
CA HIS A 90 9.67 -29.41 15.27
C HIS A 90 9.45 -28.66 13.95
N ILE A 91 9.73 -27.35 13.93
CA ILE A 91 9.50 -26.50 12.75
C ILE A 91 10.48 -26.81 11.62
N LEU A 92 11.73 -27.11 11.96
CA LEU A 92 12.82 -27.38 11.01
C LEU A 92 12.94 -28.85 10.63
N LYS A 93 12.01 -29.71 11.06
CA LYS A 93 12.04 -31.15 10.80
C LYS A 93 12.17 -31.41 9.29
N GLY A 94 13.23 -32.11 8.90
CA GLY A 94 13.51 -32.45 7.51
C GLY A 94 14.19 -31.33 6.70
N HIS A 95 14.62 -30.24 7.35
CA HIS A 95 15.34 -29.12 6.75
C HIS A 95 14.65 -28.55 5.49
N PRO A 96 13.38 -28.13 5.60
CA PRO A 96 12.57 -27.73 4.45
C PRO A 96 13.25 -26.58 3.69
N GLY A 97 13.55 -26.81 2.41
CA GLY A 97 14.22 -25.83 1.55
C GLY A 97 15.62 -25.43 2.02
N GLY A 98 16.29 -26.27 2.83
CA GLY A 98 17.62 -25.99 3.38
C GLY A 98 17.60 -25.07 4.62
N LEU A 99 16.42 -24.78 5.18
CA LEU A 99 16.27 -24.05 6.45
C LEU A 99 16.68 -24.96 7.61
N THR A 100 17.62 -24.50 8.44
CA THR A 100 18.23 -25.34 9.50
C THR A 100 18.38 -24.64 10.85
N LYS A 101 18.16 -23.32 10.92
CA LYS A 101 18.25 -22.54 12.16
C LYS A 101 17.01 -21.67 12.34
N ALA A 102 16.67 -21.39 13.59
CA ALA A 102 15.55 -20.53 13.95
C ALA A 102 16.01 -19.46 14.94
N ILE A 103 15.52 -18.23 14.78
CA ILE A 103 15.60 -17.14 15.75
C ILE A 103 14.17 -16.82 16.17
N PHE A 104 13.84 -16.88 17.46
CA PHE A 104 12.49 -16.60 17.95
C PHE A 104 12.41 -15.22 18.61
N LEU A 105 11.36 -14.46 18.28
CA LEU A 105 11.19 -13.04 18.61
C LEU A 105 9.75 -12.74 19.05
N GLY A 106 9.46 -11.56 19.58
CA GLY A 106 8.14 -11.22 20.12
C GLY A 106 7.08 -10.89 19.07
N SER A 107 7.49 -10.42 17.88
CA SER A 107 6.54 -9.97 16.85
C SER A 107 7.09 -10.09 15.42
N GLY A 108 6.21 -10.17 14.43
CA GLY A 108 6.61 -10.17 13.01
C GLY A 108 7.40 -8.93 12.60
N SER A 109 7.16 -7.77 13.23
CA SER A 109 7.96 -6.57 12.99
C SER A 109 9.39 -6.71 13.49
N GLU A 110 9.58 -7.33 14.67
CA GLU A 110 10.91 -7.68 15.17
C GLU A 110 11.59 -8.72 14.26
N ALA A 111 10.84 -9.68 13.72
CA ALA A 111 11.36 -10.63 12.76
C ALA A 111 11.93 -9.92 11.52
N THR A 112 11.22 -8.94 10.98
CA THR A 112 11.72 -8.13 9.86
C THR A 112 12.98 -7.35 10.22
N ASP A 113 13.00 -6.66 11.35
CA ASP A 113 14.21 -5.94 11.81
C ASP A 113 15.39 -6.91 12.01
N ALA A 114 15.15 -8.11 12.54
CA ALA A 114 16.17 -9.14 12.69
C ALA A 114 16.68 -9.64 11.33
N VAL A 115 15.81 -9.78 10.32
CA VAL A 115 16.21 -10.15 8.95
C VAL A 115 17.10 -9.08 8.33
N LEU A 116 16.76 -7.80 8.44
CA LEU A 116 17.59 -6.69 7.92
C LEU A 116 19.00 -6.73 8.54
N LYS A 117 19.09 -6.99 9.84
CA LYS A 117 20.38 -7.13 10.53
C LYS A 117 21.14 -8.39 10.11
N LEU A 118 20.44 -9.53 10.03
CA LEU A 118 21.03 -10.82 9.69
C LEU A 118 21.59 -10.83 8.26
N THR A 119 20.85 -10.29 7.30
CA THR A 119 21.28 -10.20 5.89
C THR A 119 22.47 -9.26 5.73
N THR A 120 22.46 -8.10 6.40
CA THR A 120 23.62 -7.20 6.45
C THR A 120 24.86 -7.89 7.03
N GLN A 121 24.69 -8.62 8.14
CA GLN A 121 25.78 -9.35 8.79
C GLN A 121 26.31 -10.50 7.92
N TYR A 122 25.42 -11.24 7.24
CA TYR A 122 25.79 -12.27 6.29
C TYR A 122 26.72 -11.74 5.20
N TRP A 123 26.34 -10.61 4.58
CA TRP A 123 27.14 -10.02 3.51
C TRP A 123 28.48 -9.47 4.00
N ALA A 124 28.52 -8.88 5.19
CA ALA A 124 29.78 -8.49 5.82
C ALA A 124 30.69 -9.71 6.06
N ALA A 125 30.14 -10.82 6.57
CA ALA A 125 30.90 -12.06 6.79
C ALA A 125 31.38 -12.70 5.48
N ARG A 126 30.68 -12.46 4.37
CA ARG A 126 31.07 -12.87 3.01
C ARG A 126 32.06 -11.91 2.34
N GLY A 127 32.53 -10.88 3.03
CA GLY A 127 33.45 -9.87 2.47
C GLY A 127 32.81 -8.92 1.47
N GLN A 128 31.47 -8.79 1.48
CA GLN A 128 30.69 -7.92 0.59
C GLN A 128 29.84 -6.90 1.37
N PRO A 129 30.42 -6.09 2.27
CA PRO A 129 29.65 -5.18 3.14
C PRO A 129 28.89 -4.08 2.38
N GLN A 130 29.20 -3.84 1.11
CA GLN A 130 28.50 -2.89 0.25
C GLN A 130 27.08 -3.33 -0.11
N ARG A 131 26.73 -4.62 0.07
CA ARG A 131 25.37 -5.14 -0.14
C ARG A 131 24.44 -4.66 0.97
N THR A 132 23.82 -3.51 0.73
CA THR A 132 23.02 -2.76 1.71
C THR A 132 21.63 -2.42 1.20
N ASN A 133 21.37 -2.60 -0.11
CA ASN A 133 20.09 -2.28 -0.72
C ASN A 133 19.09 -3.44 -0.62
N TYR A 134 17.83 -3.12 -0.35
CA TYR A 134 16.72 -4.08 -0.32
C TYR A 134 15.70 -3.71 -1.38
N ILE A 135 15.15 -4.73 -2.03
CA ILE A 135 14.05 -4.56 -2.96
C ILE A 135 12.84 -5.27 -2.35
N ALA A 136 11.73 -4.55 -2.21
CA ALA A 136 10.45 -5.10 -1.76
C ALA A 136 9.36 -4.84 -2.81
N ARG A 137 8.12 -5.26 -2.54
CA ARG A 137 6.99 -5.01 -3.43
C ARG A 137 6.18 -3.81 -3.00
N LYS A 138 5.67 -3.03 -3.94
CA LYS A 138 4.64 -2.03 -3.67
C LYS A 138 3.42 -2.70 -3.02
N GLN A 139 2.76 -2.00 -2.11
CA GLN A 139 1.59 -2.49 -1.37
C GLN A 139 1.84 -3.77 -0.54
N SER A 140 3.09 -4.10 -0.19
CA SER A 140 3.40 -5.16 0.77
C SER A 140 3.29 -4.70 2.22
N TYR A 141 3.23 -5.66 3.15
CA TYR A 141 3.33 -5.42 4.59
C TYR A 141 4.29 -6.39 5.26
N HIS A 142 5.28 -5.83 5.95
CA HIS A 142 6.32 -6.57 6.67
C HIS A 142 6.46 -6.14 8.13
N GLY A 143 5.47 -5.41 8.67
CA GLY A 143 5.46 -4.96 10.06
C GLY A 143 5.42 -3.44 10.21
N ASN A 144 5.65 -2.97 11.44
CA ASN A 144 5.41 -1.58 11.83
C ASN A 144 6.46 -0.97 12.78
N THR A 145 7.61 -1.62 12.98
CA THR A 145 8.83 -0.95 13.47
C THR A 145 9.39 -0.05 12.37
N LEU A 146 10.31 0.88 12.68
CA LEU A 146 10.88 1.74 11.63
C LEU A 146 11.61 0.93 10.54
N GLY A 147 12.35 -0.12 10.89
CA GLY A 147 13.00 -1.02 9.93
C GLY A 147 11.99 -1.77 9.07
N ALA A 148 11.02 -2.44 9.71
CA ALA A 148 9.92 -3.10 9.00
C ALA A 148 9.12 -2.16 8.09
N LEU A 149 8.90 -0.92 8.52
CA LEU A 149 8.20 0.09 7.74
C LEU A 149 9.01 0.57 6.54
N CYS A 150 10.36 0.54 6.62
CA CYS A 150 11.21 0.83 5.46
C CYS A 150 10.96 -0.16 4.32
N VAL A 151 10.83 -1.46 4.64
CA VAL A 151 10.62 -2.52 3.65
C VAL A 151 9.17 -2.83 3.32
N SER A 152 8.20 -2.28 4.07
CA SER A 152 6.77 -2.45 3.77
C SER A 152 6.31 -1.49 2.68
N GLY A 153 5.76 -1.98 1.58
CA GLY A 153 5.23 -1.16 0.48
C GLY A 153 3.95 -0.36 0.79
N HIS A 154 3.52 -0.26 2.04
CA HIS A 154 2.29 0.40 2.46
C HIS A 154 2.46 1.93 2.55
N GLU A 155 2.14 2.64 1.47
CA GLU A 155 2.39 4.09 1.34
C GLU A 155 1.65 4.93 2.39
N GLY A 156 0.38 4.62 2.67
CA GLY A 156 -0.42 5.35 3.66
C GLY A 156 0.25 5.39 5.05
N ARG A 157 0.82 4.27 5.50
CA ARG A 157 1.55 4.19 6.79
C ARG A 157 2.91 4.86 6.72
N ARG A 158 3.62 4.72 5.59
CA ARG A 158 4.95 5.33 5.40
C ARG A 158 4.90 6.85 5.38
N LYS A 159 3.82 7.45 4.90
CA LYS A 159 3.72 8.89 4.58
C LYS A 159 4.19 9.80 5.71
N ILE A 160 3.75 9.56 6.94
CA ILE A 160 4.07 10.43 8.08
C ILE A 160 5.47 10.20 8.66
N TYR A 161 6.12 9.08 8.32
CA TYR A 161 7.44 8.71 8.84
C TYR A 161 8.56 8.87 7.81
N ARG A 162 8.28 9.41 6.61
CA ARG A 162 9.21 9.45 5.46
C ARG A 162 10.64 9.90 5.81
N HIS A 163 10.81 10.88 6.70
CA HIS A 163 12.12 11.39 7.11
C HIS A 163 12.97 10.41 7.94
N TRP A 164 12.36 9.37 8.50
CA TRP A 164 13.03 8.32 9.27
C TRP A 164 13.27 7.03 8.46
N LEU A 165 12.74 6.96 7.24
CA LEU A 165 12.84 5.76 6.41
C LEU A 165 14.15 5.74 5.65
N SER A 166 14.80 4.57 5.62
CA SER A 166 16.05 4.36 4.92
C SER A 166 15.92 4.60 3.41
N PRO A 167 16.89 5.28 2.76
CA PRO A 167 16.93 5.43 1.31
C PRO A 167 17.39 4.14 0.59
N ASN A 168 17.92 3.16 1.31
CA ASN A 168 18.43 1.89 0.75
C ASN A 168 17.33 0.84 0.49
N VAL A 169 16.08 1.26 0.40
CA VAL A 169 14.97 0.37 0.07
C VAL A 169 14.23 0.90 -1.14
N SER A 170 14.05 0.04 -2.15
CA SER A 170 13.25 0.33 -3.33
C SER A 170 12.12 -0.69 -3.50
N PHE A 171 11.20 -0.38 -4.42
CA PHE A 171 9.97 -1.13 -4.60
C PHE A 171 9.69 -1.44 -6.07
N VAL A 172 9.42 -2.71 -6.36
CA VAL A 172 8.88 -3.19 -7.65
C VAL A 172 7.40 -3.49 -7.53
N ASP A 173 6.69 -3.66 -8.64
CA ASP A 173 5.25 -3.90 -8.60
C ASP A 173 4.92 -5.25 -7.93
N ALA A 174 3.78 -5.31 -7.26
CA ALA A 174 3.26 -6.55 -6.73
C ALA A 174 2.69 -7.44 -7.85
N CYS A 175 2.77 -8.76 -7.65
CA CYS A 175 2.11 -9.72 -8.53
C CYS A 175 0.64 -9.86 -8.14
N TYR A 176 -0.21 -9.02 -8.71
CA TYR A 176 -1.65 -9.06 -8.53
C TYR A 176 -2.35 -9.14 -9.89
N GLY A 177 -2.57 -10.36 -10.38
CA GLY A 177 -3.04 -10.62 -11.75
C GLY A 177 -4.32 -9.88 -12.14
N TYR A 178 -5.26 -9.70 -11.20
CA TYR A 178 -6.55 -9.07 -11.49
C TYR A 178 -6.46 -7.55 -11.72
N ARG A 179 -5.52 -6.85 -11.06
CA ARG A 179 -5.31 -5.39 -11.22
C ARG A 179 -4.07 -5.03 -12.05
N GLY A 180 -3.11 -5.94 -12.14
CA GLY A 180 -1.76 -5.66 -12.62
C GLY A 180 -1.49 -6.11 -14.05
N LYS A 181 -2.34 -6.93 -14.65
CA LYS A 181 -2.24 -7.34 -16.06
C LYS A 181 -2.67 -6.21 -16.98
N LEU A 182 -2.02 -6.11 -18.14
CA LEU A 182 -2.48 -5.29 -19.26
C LEU A 182 -3.62 -6.00 -20.00
N ASP A 183 -4.39 -5.24 -20.78
CA ASP A 183 -5.49 -5.78 -21.59
C ASP A 183 -5.00 -6.91 -22.51
N GLY A 184 -5.58 -8.10 -22.35
CA GLY A 184 -5.20 -9.29 -23.12
C GLY A 184 -3.86 -9.93 -22.73
N GLU A 185 -3.20 -9.48 -21.65
CA GLU A 185 -1.95 -10.07 -21.17
C GLU A 185 -2.18 -11.43 -20.50
N CYS A 186 -1.54 -12.49 -21.02
CA CYS A 186 -1.57 -13.80 -20.38
C CYS A 186 -0.66 -13.85 -19.15
N ASP A 187 -0.85 -14.87 -18.31
CA ASP A 187 -0.08 -15.06 -17.07
C ASP A 187 1.43 -15.08 -17.31
N GLU A 188 1.88 -15.77 -18.36
CA GLU A 188 3.30 -15.93 -18.68
C GLU A 188 3.96 -14.59 -19.03
N LYS A 189 3.28 -13.75 -19.83
CA LYS A 189 3.77 -12.41 -20.20
C LYS A 189 3.78 -11.47 -19.01
N TYR A 190 2.76 -11.55 -18.16
CA TYR A 190 2.69 -10.76 -16.93
C TYR A 190 3.85 -11.11 -15.98
N VAL A 191 4.10 -12.41 -15.78
CA VAL A 191 5.24 -12.88 -14.97
C VAL A 191 6.56 -12.39 -15.55
N LEU A 192 6.77 -12.51 -16.86
CA LEU A 192 7.98 -12.03 -17.53
C LEU A 192 8.21 -10.54 -17.29
N ARG A 193 7.17 -9.71 -17.48
CA ARG A 193 7.26 -8.25 -17.25
C ARG A 193 7.63 -7.89 -15.81
N LEU A 194 7.07 -8.60 -14.83
CA LEU A 194 7.44 -8.38 -13.42
C LEU A 194 8.88 -8.86 -13.11
N ALA A 195 9.32 -9.93 -13.75
CA ALA A 195 10.70 -10.40 -13.66
C ALA A 195 11.68 -9.38 -14.26
N ASP A 196 11.38 -8.88 -15.47
CA ASP A 196 12.16 -7.84 -16.14
C ASP A 196 12.25 -6.56 -15.29
N GLN A 197 11.15 -6.19 -14.62
CA GLN A 197 11.16 -5.06 -13.69
C GLN A 197 12.07 -5.29 -12.47
N LEU A 198 12.03 -6.49 -11.88
CA LEU A 198 12.92 -6.85 -10.76
C LEU A 198 14.38 -6.82 -11.20
N GLU A 199 14.69 -7.42 -12.34
CA GLU A 199 16.05 -7.45 -12.90
C GLU A 199 16.54 -6.03 -13.23
N ALA A 200 15.72 -5.20 -13.88
CA ALA A 200 16.04 -3.81 -14.16
C ALA A 200 16.32 -3.00 -12.90
N GLU A 201 15.56 -3.21 -11.82
CA GLU A 201 15.79 -2.53 -10.55
C GLU A 201 17.10 -2.98 -9.87
N ILE A 202 17.43 -4.27 -9.95
CA ILE A 202 18.72 -4.80 -9.50
C ILE A 202 19.87 -4.15 -10.28
N GLN A 203 19.73 -4.03 -11.61
CA GLN A 203 20.73 -3.36 -12.45
C GLN A 203 20.89 -1.87 -12.09
N ARG A 204 19.77 -1.17 -11.89
CA ARG A 204 19.76 0.26 -11.54
C ARG A 204 20.48 0.54 -10.21
N LEU A 205 20.33 -0.34 -9.23
CA LEU A 205 21.00 -0.23 -7.93
C LEU A 205 22.48 -0.65 -7.98
N GLY A 206 22.86 -1.47 -8.95
CA GLY A 206 24.13 -2.19 -8.97
C GLY A 206 23.96 -3.57 -8.32
N PRO A 207 24.07 -4.68 -9.07
CA PRO A 207 23.76 -6.01 -8.55
C PRO A 207 24.59 -6.43 -7.33
N ASP A 208 25.81 -5.92 -7.21
CA ASP A 208 26.75 -6.14 -6.11
C ASP A 208 26.44 -5.31 -4.85
N THR A 209 25.40 -4.47 -4.89
CA THR A 209 24.93 -3.66 -3.76
C THR A 209 23.60 -4.14 -3.18
N VAL A 210 22.91 -5.07 -3.86
CA VAL A 210 21.61 -5.58 -3.42
C VAL A 210 21.81 -6.75 -2.45
N ALA A 211 21.26 -6.61 -1.25
CA ALA A 211 21.35 -7.60 -0.19
C ALA A 211 20.27 -8.67 -0.29
N ALA A 212 19.02 -8.26 -0.51
CA ALA A 212 17.87 -9.14 -0.49
C ALA A 212 16.66 -8.61 -1.28
N PHE A 213 15.87 -9.55 -1.79
CA PHE A 213 14.50 -9.32 -2.23
C PHE A 213 13.52 -9.83 -1.15
N VAL A 214 12.57 -8.99 -0.73
CA VAL A 214 11.62 -9.27 0.35
C VAL A 214 10.19 -9.28 -0.17
N ALA A 215 9.47 -10.38 0.06
CA ALA A 215 8.08 -10.52 -0.39
C ALA A 215 7.27 -11.43 0.54
N GLU A 216 5.97 -11.16 0.69
CA GLU A 216 5.04 -12.14 1.26
C GLU A 216 4.70 -13.20 0.19
N THR A 217 4.72 -14.48 0.55
CA THR A 217 4.39 -15.57 -0.40
C THR A 217 2.94 -15.46 -0.91
N VAL A 218 2.02 -15.20 0.02
CA VAL A 218 0.65 -14.75 -0.26
C VAL A 218 0.47 -13.46 0.53
N SER A 219 0.03 -12.39 -0.12
CA SER A 219 -0.11 -11.08 0.53
C SER A 219 -1.15 -11.14 1.65
N GLY A 220 -0.85 -10.45 2.75
CA GLY A 220 -1.71 -10.31 3.92
C GLY A 220 -2.89 -9.38 3.66
N SER A 221 -3.21 -8.52 4.62
CA SER A 221 -4.37 -7.64 4.58
C SER A 221 -4.18 -6.36 3.75
N THR A 222 -3.01 -6.09 3.16
CA THR A 222 -2.82 -4.93 2.27
C THR A 222 -3.44 -5.17 0.91
N LEU A 223 -3.05 -6.25 0.22
CA LEU A 223 -3.69 -6.67 -1.02
C LEU A 223 -4.81 -7.69 -0.79
N ALA A 224 -5.07 -8.09 0.46
CA ALA A 224 -6.09 -9.04 0.87
C ALA A 224 -5.94 -10.42 0.20
N CYS A 225 -5.09 -11.26 0.79
CA CYS A 225 -4.96 -12.67 0.42
C CYS A 225 -4.52 -12.93 -1.04
N VAL A 226 -3.88 -11.99 -1.73
CA VAL A 226 -3.43 -12.17 -3.12
C VAL A 226 -2.35 -13.25 -3.20
N PRO A 227 -2.62 -14.40 -3.85
CA PRO A 227 -1.57 -15.32 -4.25
C PRO A 227 -0.86 -14.77 -5.49
N ALA A 228 0.43 -15.09 -5.64
CA ALA A 228 1.13 -14.77 -6.88
C ALA A 228 0.61 -15.62 -8.04
N VAL A 229 0.70 -15.06 -9.25
CA VAL A 229 0.43 -15.78 -10.50
C VAL A 229 1.45 -16.92 -10.65
N LYS A 230 0.99 -18.06 -11.18
CA LYS A 230 1.82 -19.26 -11.34
C LYS A 230 3.11 -18.93 -12.09
N GLY A 231 4.25 -19.30 -11.51
CA GLY A 231 5.57 -19.08 -12.10
C GLY A 231 6.28 -17.81 -11.65
N TYR A 232 5.57 -16.85 -11.03
CA TYR A 232 6.17 -15.61 -10.50
C TYR A 232 7.35 -15.88 -9.56
N PHE A 233 7.14 -16.69 -8.52
CA PHE A 233 8.20 -16.97 -7.56
C PHE A 233 9.34 -17.83 -8.12
N ARG A 234 9.10 -18.63 -9.16
CA ARG A 234 10.19 -19.30 -9.90
C ARG A 234 11.07 -18.27 -10.59
N ALA A 235 10.48 -17.34 -11.33
CA ALA A 235 11.21 -16.27 -12.00
C ALA A 235 11.98 -15.39 -10.99
N VAL A 236 11.36 -15.02 -9.87
CA VAL A 236 12.03 -14.28 -8.77
C VAL A 236 13.19 -15.07 -8.19
N ARG A 237 13.02 -16.37 -7.94
CA ARG A 237 14.08 -17.23 -7.39
C ARG A 237 15.26 -17.34 -8.35
N ASP A 238 14.99 -17.51 -9.64
CA ASP A 238 16.01 -17.59 -10.69
C ASP A 238 16.82 -16.29 -10.78
N ILE A 239 16.15 -15.12 -10.74
CA ILE A 239 16.81 -13.81 -10.72
C ILE A 239 17.66 -13.64 -9.45
N CYS A 240 17.12 -14.00 -8.28
CA CYS A 240 17.87 -13.91 -7.02
C CYS A 240 19.10 -14.83 -7.03
N ASP A 241 19.00 -16.03 -7.60
CA ASP A 241 20.13 -16.95 -7.75
C ASP A 241 21.16 -16.42 -8.76
N LYS A 242 20.72 -15.80 -9.87
CA LYS A 242 21.60 -15.20 -10.90
C LYS A 242 22.51 -14.10 -10.34
N TYR A 243 22.00 -13.25 -9.44
CA TYR A 243 22.75 -12.09 -8.91
C TYR A 243 23.31 -12.29 -7.50
N ASP A 244 23.20 -13.50 -6.95
CA ASP A 244 23.53 -13.83 -5.56
C ASP A 244 22.83 -12.86 -4.59
N ILE A 245 21.50 -12.77 -4.69
CA ILE A 245 20.64 -11.97 -3.83
C ILE A 245 19.85 -12.92 -2.92
N LEU A 246 19.71 -12.58 -1.64
CA LEU A 246 18.93 -13.39 -0.71
C LEU A 246 17.43 -13.22 -0.98
N LEU A 247 16.71 -14.32 -1.12
CA LEU A 247 15.25 -14.33 -1.14
C LEU A 247 14.72 -14.46 0.29
N VAL A 248 14.01 -13.44 0.74
CA VAL A 248 13.31 -13.41 2.02
C VAL A 248 11.81 -13.54 1.76
N LEU A 249 11.21 -14.61 2.29
CA LEU A 249 9.76 -14.81 2.23
C LEU A 249 9.11 -14.54 3.58
N ASP A 250 8.26 -13.52 3.62
CA ASP A 250 7.38 -13.21 4.74
C ASP A 250 6.17 -14.13 4.74
N GLU A 251 6.16 -15.09 5.65
CA GLU A 251 5.03 -15.98 5.86
C GLU A 251 4.41 -15.81 7.25
N VAL A 252 4.55 -14.62 7.84
CA VAL A 252 3.97 -14.31 9.16
C VAL A 252 2.45 -14.47 9.14
N MET A 253 1.77 -14.17 8.02
CA MET A 253 0.32 -14.36 7.89
C MET A 253 -0.09 -15.62 7.14
N CYS A 254 0.58 -15.94 6.04
CA CYS A 254 0.16 -16.98 5.10
C CYS A 254 0.79 -18.36 5.36
N GLY A 255 1.85 -18.41 6.16
CA GLY A 255 2.54 -19.65 6.52
C GLY A 255 1.87 -20.38 7.68
N MET A 256 2.63 -21.32 8.27
CA MET A 256 2.21 -22.12 9.41
C MET A 256 0.85 -22.79 9.18
N SER A 257 0.72 -23.52 8.06
CA SER A 257 -0.46 -24.29 7.65
C SER A 257 -1.63 -23.49 7.07
N ARG A 258 -1.67 -22.16 7.22
CA ARG A 258 -2.82 -21.31 6.86
C ARG A 258 -3.30 -21.48 5.41
N THR A 259 -2.36 -21.56 4.47
CA THR A 259 -2.64 -21.67 3.03
C THR A 259 -2.75 -23.12 2.53
N GLY A 260 -2.76 -24.12 3.41
CA GLY A 260 -2.86 -25.53 3.05
C GLY A 260 -1.52 -26.26 2.91
N THR A 261 -0.40 -25.61 3.21
CA THR A 261 0.92 -26.23 3.42
C THR A 261 1.58 -25.60 4.65
N LEU A 262 2.53 -26.31 5.28
CA LEU A 262 3.24 -25.76 6.45
C LEU A 262 3.95 -24.46 6.10
N HIS A 263 4.66 -24.46 4.96
CA HIS A 263 5.22 -23.25 4.37
C HIS A 263 4.50 -22.96 3.05
N ALA A 264 4.03 -21.73 2.86
CA ALA A 264 3.24 -21.35 1.68
C ALA A 264 4.05 -21.48 0.39
N TRP A 265 5.37 -21.21 0.44
CA TRP A 265 6.29 -21.32 -0.70
C TRP A 265 6.39 -22.72 -1.29
N GLN A 266 6.00 -23.77 -0.55
CA GLN A 266 5.96 -25.15 -1.07
C GLN A 266 5.01 -25.28 -2.27
N GLN A 267 4.01 -24.40 -2.37
CA GLN A 267 3.05 -24.39 -3.47
C GLN A 267 3.55 -23.64 -4.71
N GLU A 268 4.66 -22.90 -4.59
CA GLU A 268 5.21 -22.07 -5.68
C GLU A 268 6.15 -22.84 -6.62
N GLY A 269 6.54 -24.07 -6.24
CA GLY A 269 7.46 -24.89 -7.02
C GLY A 269 8.88 -24.32 -7.07
N ILE A 270 9.33 -23.68 -5.99
CA ILE A 270 10.72 -23.26 -5.77
C ILE A 270 11.41 -24.17 -4.76
N ARG A 271 12.75 -24.20 -4.78
CA ARG A 271 13.56 -24.96 -3.81
C ARG A 271 13.43 -24.49 -2.36
N GLY A 272 12.93 -23.27 -2.15
CA GLY A 272 12.81 -22.62 -0.84
C GLY A 272 13.45 -21.23 -0.82
N PRO A 273 13.14 -20.40 0.20
CA PRO A 273 13.79 -19.13 0.42
C PRO A 273 15.15 -19.29 1.11
N ASP A 274 15.94 -18.22 1.13
CA ASP A 274 17.15 -18.17 1.97
C ASP A 274 16.81 -17.85 3.43
N ILE A 275 15.74 -17.07 3.64
CA ILE A 275 15.20 -16.73 4.94
C ILE A 275 13.66 -16.76 4.88
N GLN A 276 13.02 -17.35 5.87
CA GLN A 276 11.57 -17.30 6.04
C GLN A 276 11.19 -16.63 7.36
N MET A 277 10.27 -15.68 7.33
CA MET A 277 9.67 -15.11 8.54
C MET A 277 8.36 -15.84 8.87
N ILE A 278 8.16 -16.15 10.15
CA ILE A 278 6.98 -16.85 10.67
C ILE A 278 6.43 -16.13 11.91
N GLY A 279 5.17 -16.34 12.22
CA GLY A 279 4.51 -15.77 13.39
C GLY A 279 3.05 -16.16 13.43
N LYS A 280 2.21 -15.37 14.11
CA LYS A 280 0.75 -15.55 14.14
C LYS A 280 0.32 -17.00 14.43
N SER A 281 -0.04 -17.75 13.38
CA SER A 281 -0.42 -19.18 13.46
C SER A 281 0.71 -20.08 14.02
N LEU A 282 1.95 -19.59 14.13
CA LEU A 282 3.02 -20.21 14.90
C LEU A 282 2.62 -20.43 16.37
N GLY A 283 2.18 -19.37 17.04
CA GLY A 283 1.85 -19.37 18.47
C GLY A 283 0.35 -19.31 18.77
N GLY A 284 -0.50 -19.20 17.73
CA GLY A 284 -1.95 -19.16 17.87
C GLY A 284 -2.51 -17.96 18.65
N GLY A 285 -1.68 -16.96 18.97
CA GLY A 285 -2.09 -15.76 19.72
C GLY A 285 -2.16 -15.93 21.24
N PHE A 286 -1.79 -17.10 21.78
CA PHE A 286 -1.81 -17.33 23.23
C PHE A 286 -0.72 -16.56 23.97
N ILE A 287 0.50 -16.56 23.42
CA ILE A 287 1.63 -15.74 23.86
C ILE A 287 2.28 -15.14 22.60
N PRO A 288 2.69 -13.85 22.60
CA PRO A 288 3.38 -13.25 21.46
C PRO A 288 4.65 -14.03 21.08
N LEU A 289 4.68 -14.54 19.85
CA LEU A 289 5.85 -15.20 19.29
C LEU A 289 5.86 -15.08 17.75
N SER A 290 7.06 -14.90 17.23
CA SER A 290 7.43 -14.93 15.82
C SER A 290 8.78 -15.62 15.67
N GLY A 291 9.22 -15.84 14.44
CA GLY A 291 10.56 -16.33 14.20
C GLY A 291 11.09 -16.06 12.81
N VAL A 292 12.39 -16.24 12.68
CA VAL A 292 13.15 -16.19 11.43
C VAL A 292 13.81 -17.55 11.25
N LEU A 293 13.40 -18.27 10.20
CA LEU A 293 14.02 -19.52 9.78
C LEU A 293 15.12 -19.19 8.76
N VAL A 294 16.29 -19.79 8.93
CA VAL A 294 17.51 -19.39 8.23
C VAL A 294 18.11 -20.59 7.51
N HIS A 295 18.45 -20.39 6.24
CA HIS A 295 19.13 -21.39 5.43
C HIS A 295 20.55 -21.67 5.95
N GLN A 296 20.99 -22.93 5.88
CA GLN A 296 22.29 -23.39 6.39
C GLN A 296 23.47 -22.51 5.92
N LYS A 297 23.50 -22.14 4.63
CA LYS A 297 24.54 -21.25 4.06
C LYS A 297 24.74 -19.92 4.82
N ILE A 298 23.69 -19.36 5.41
CA ILE A 298 23.77 -18.10 6.15
C ILE A 298 24.38 -18.35 7.53
N PHE A 299 23.97 -19.44 8.17
CA PHE A 299 24.57 -19.88 9.42
C PHE A 299 26.07 -20.16 9.23
N ASP A 300 26.46 -20.91 8.20
CA ASP A 300 27.85 -21.28 7.94
C ASP A 300 28.76 -20.06 7.71
N ALA A 301 28.23 -19.01 7.09
CA ALA A 301 28.99 -17.78 6.86
C ALA A 301 29.26 -17.00 8.17
N ILE A 302 28.37 -17.08 9.16
CA ILE A 302 28.44 -16.28 10.39
C ILE A 302 29.05 -17.08 11.55
N ALA A 303 28.80 -18.39 11.62
CA ALA A 303 29.13 -19.27 12.73
C ALA A 303 30.63 -19.68 12.74
N THR A 304 31.51 -18.69 12.88
CA THR A 304 32.94 -18.91 13.15
C THR A 304 33.18 -18.98 14.66
N PRO A 305 34.32 -19.56 15.14
CA PRO A 305 34.61 -19.63 16.58
C PRO A 305 34.60 -18.28 17.32
N SER A 306 34.91 -17.19 16.61
CA SER A 306 34.84 -15.81 17.12
C SER A 306 33.60 -15.04 16.66
N GLY A 307 32.72 -15.69 15.89
CA GLY A 307 31.51 -15.10 15.33
C GLY A 307 30.37 -15.10 16.34
N ALA A 308 29.53 -14.08 16.28
CA ALA A 308 28.29 -14.00 17.07
C ALA A 308 27.25 -13.24 16.25
N LEU A 309 25.96 -13.51 16.47
CA LEU A 309 24.91 -12.64 15.95
C LEU A 309 25.03 -11.27 16.64
N ALA A 310 25.17 -10.21 15.84
CA ALA A 310 25.41 -8.87 16.37
C ALA A 310 24.15 -8.25 17.02
N GLY A 311 22.97 -8.76 16.68
CA GLY A 311 21.69 -8.36 17.27
C GLY A 311 21.17 -9.37 18.28
N GLY A 312 20.51 -8.87 19.33
CA GLY A 312 19.77 -9.67 20.29
C GLY A 312 18.66 -8.86 20.95
N HIS A 313 17.63 -9.56 21.44
CA HIS A 313 16.53 -8.97 22.20
C HIS A 313 16.42 -9.62 23.57
N THR A 314 15.94 -8.88 24.58
CA THR A 314 15.75 -9.40 25.94
C THR A 314 14.88 -10.65 25.97
N PHE A 315 13.80 -10.68 25.19
CA PHE A 315 12.87 -11.81 25.10
C PHE A 315 13.12 -12.73 23.90
N GLN A 316 14.29 -12.63 23.27
CA GLN A 316 14.66 -13.56 22.20
C GLN A 316 14.66 -14.99 22.77
N THR A 317 14.01 -15.91 22.07
CA THR A 317 13.94 -17.32 22.48
C THR A 317 13.30 -17.52 23.87
N HIS A 318 12.26 -16.73 24.19
CA HIS A 318 11.55 -16.82 25.47
C HIS A 318 10.93 -18.22 25.72
N PRO A 319 11.31 -18.95 26.79
CA PRO A 319 10.87 -20.34 27.01
C PRO A 319 9.35 -20.52 27.06
N THR A 320 8.64 -19.70 27.84
CA THR A 320 7.17 -19.77 27.95
C THR A 320 6.44 -19.54 26.63
N ALA A 321 6.91 -18.58 25.81
CA ALA A 321 6.34 -18.33 24.50
C ALA A 321 6.62 -19.49 23.53
N CYS A 322 7.82 -20.08 23.60
CA CYS A 322 8.15 -21.28 22.84
C CYS A 322 7.33 -22.50 23.26
N ALA A 323 7.04 -22.67 24.56
CA ALA A 323 6.17 -23.74 25.06
C ALA A 323 4.74 -23.61 24.54
N ALA A 324 4.18 -22.39 24.55
CA ALA A 324 2.87 -22.13 23.96
C ALA A 324 2.84 -22.50 22.46
N ALA A 325 3.84 -22.04 21.70
CA ALA A 325 3.91 -22.33 20.27
C ALA A 325 4.14 -23.83 19.99
N LEU A 326 4.97 -24.51 20.78
CA LEU A 326 5.19 -25.95 20.66
C LEU A 326 3.89 -26.72 20.89
N ALA A 327 3.12 -26.37 21.93
CA ALA A 327 1.81 -26.96 22.18
C ALA A 327 0.86 -26.73 20.99
N VAL A 328 0.80 -25.51 20.44
CA VAL A 328 0.00 -25.19 19.26
C VAL A 328 0.39 -26.05 18.06
N GLN A 329 1.68 -26.13 17.71
CA GLN A 329 2.14 -26.91 16.57
C GLN A 329 1.94 -28.42 16.77
N CYS A 330 2.12 -28.91 18.00
CA CYS A 330 1.83 -30.30 18.35
C CYS A 330 0.33 -30.64 18.20
N ILE A 331 -0.57 -29.75 18.61
CA ILE A 331 -2.02 -29.92 18.41
C ILE A 331 -2.35 -29.97 16.91
N ILE A 332 -1.80 -29.03 16.13
CA ILE A 332 -2.01 -28.98 14.66
C ILE A 332 -1.60 -30.31 14.02
N SER A 333 -0.42 -30.81 14.38
CA SER A 333 0.13 -32.06 13.84
C SER A 333 -0.68 -33.28 14.29
N ARG A 334 -0.88 -33.44 15.61
CA ARG A 334 -1.58 -34.59 16.22
C ARG A 334 -3.02 -34.72 15.74
N ASN A 335 -3.74 -33.60 15.65
CA ASN A 335 -5.15 -33.59 15.24
C ASN A 335 -5.31 -33.49 13.71
N ASN A 336 -4.21 -33.56 12.95
CA ASN A 336 -4.19 -33.48 11.49
C ASN A 336 -4.95 -32.25 10.95
N LEU A 337 -4.81 -31.09 11.62
CA LEU A 337 -5.58 -29.90 11.27
C LEU A 337 -5.21 -29.35 9.89
N LEU A 338 -4.00 -29.60 9.40
CA LEU A 338 -3.61 -29.24 8.03
C LEU A 338 -4.51 -29.91 6.98
N ALA A 339 -4.93 -31.17 7.20
CA ALA A 339 -5.90 -31.82 6.31
C ALA A 339 -7.27 -31.13 6.38
N ASN A 340 -7.68 -30.69 7.58
CA ASN A 340 -8.91 -29.90 7.72
C ASN A 340 -8.81 -28.54 7.01
N VAL A 341 -7.67 -27.82 7.11
CA VAL A 341 -7.43 -26.57 6.38
C VAL A 341 -7.61 -26.75 4.88
N ARG A 342 -7.08 -27.84 4.32
CA ARG A 342 -7.24 -28.15 2.89
C ARG A 342 -8.69 -28.42 2.53
N ARG A 343 -9.35 -29.31 3.26
CA ARG A 343 -10.75 -29.72 3.01
C ARG A 343 -11.72 -28.56 3.16
N MET A 344 -11.63 -27.81 4.26
CA MET A 344 -12.48 -26.66 4.54
C MET A 344 -12.13 -25.45 3.68
N GLY A 345 -10.87 -25.31 3.26
CA GLY A 345 -10.46 -24.31 2.29
C GLY A 345 -11.14 -24.48 0.92
N ILE A 346 -11.23 -25.72 0.42
CA ILE A 346 -11.95 -26.02 -0.83
C ILE A 346 -13.43 -25.67 -0.69
N LEU A 347 -14.05 -26.03 0.43
CA LEU A 347 -15.45 -25.72 0.69
C LEU A 347 -15.68 -24.19 0.78
N LEU A 348 -14.82 -23.48 1.51
CA LEU A 348 -14.88 -22.03 1.65
C LEU A 348 -14.74 -21.33 0.31
N GLU A 349 -13.76 -21.73 -0.51
CA GLU A 349 -13.61 -21.23 -1.88
C GLU A 349 -14.89 -21.43 -2.69
N THR A 350 -15.38 -22.66 -2.74
CA THR A 350 -16.56 -23.05 -3.51
C THR A 350 -17.75 -22.18 -3.12
N LEU A 351 -18.04 -22.05 -1.82
CA LEU A 351 -19.19 -21.30 -1.35
C LEU A 351 -19.04 -19.79 -1.56
N LEU A 352 -17.85 -19.21 -1.37
CA LEU A 352 -17.62 -17.79 -1.67
C LEU A 352 -17.87 -17.51 -3.15
N ARG A 353 -17.33 -18.34 -4.06
CA ARG A 353 -17.55 -18.19 -5.50
C ARG A 353 -19.01 -18.37 -5.89
N ASP A 354 -19.66 -19.42 -5.38
CA ASP A 354 -21.05 -19.73 -5.72
C ASP A 354 -22.05 -18.67 -5.21
N GLN A 355 -21.81 -18.10 -4.02
CA GLN A 355 -22.77 -17.19 -3.39
C GLN A 355 -22.51 -15.71 -3.66
N LEU A 356 -21.25 -15.33 -3.90
CA LEU A 356 -20.84 -13.93 -4.06
C LEU A 356 -20.21 -13.66 -5.44
N GLY A 357 -19.78 -14.67 -6.19
CA GLY A 357 -19.03 -14.47 -7.44
C GLY A 357 -19.83 -13.79 -8.55
N SER A 358 -21.16 -13.91 -8.56
CA SER A 358 -22.04 -13.21 -9.50
C SER A 358 -22.58 -11.89 -8.95
N HIS A 359 -22.16 -11.46 -7.76
CA HIS A 359 -22.67 -10.25 -7.15
C HIS A 359 -22.15 -9.02 -7.93
N PRO A 360 -23.00 -8.06 -8.35
CA PRO A 360 -22.58 -6.97 -9.26
C PRO A 360 -21.53 -6.01 -8.72
N LEU A 361 -21.29 -6.02 -7.40
CA LEU A 361 -20.27 -5.21 -6.73
C LEU A 361 -19.07 -6.03 -6.23
N VAL A 362 -19.01 -7.33 -6.54
CA VAL A 362 -17.84 -8.16 -6.23
C VAL A 362 -16.95 -8.21 -7.46
N GLY A 363 -15.71 -7.75 -7.30
CA GLY A 363 -14.72 -7.75 -8.38
C GLY A 363 -13.87 -9.02 -8.41
N ASP A 364 -13.39 -9.47 -7.25
CA ASP A 364 -12.50 -10.63 -7.18
C ASP A 364 -12.69 -11.42 -5.89
N ILE A 365 -12.56 -12.75 -6.00
CA ILE A 365 -12.58 -13.70 -4.89
C ILE A 365 -11.34 -14.57 -5.01
N ARG A 366 -10.45 -14.42 -4.02
CA ARG A 366 -9.08 -14.95 -4.09
C ARG A 366 -8.57 -15.41 -2.74
N GLY A 367 -7.63 -16.35 -2.76
CA GLY A 367 -7.07 -16.92 -1.55
C GLY A 367 -6.52 -18.30 -1.75
N ARG A 368 -6.08 -18.92 -0.65
CA ARG A 368 -5.65 -20.33 -0.57
C ARG A 368 -5.92 -20.89 0.82
N GLY A 369 -6.24 -22.18 0.93
CA GLY A 369 -6.50 -22.83 2.23
C GLY A 369 -7.63 -22.12 2.98
N LEU A 370 -7.41 -21.74 4.25
CA LEU A 370 -8.35 -20.95 5.03
C LEU A 370 -7.91 -19.47 5.10
N PHE A 371 -7.55 -18.89 3.95
CA PHE A 371 -7.10 -17.51 3.83
C PHE A 371 -7.64 -16.89 2.54
N TRP A 372 -8.83 -16.29 2.63
CA TRP A 372 -9.60 -15.80 1.48
C TRP A 372 -10.01 -14.35 1.63
N ALA A 373 -10.21 -13.68 0.51
CA ALA A 373 -10.75 -12.33 0.45
C ALA A 373 -11.83 -12.20 -0.62
N VAL A 374 -12.77 -11.29 -0.37
CA VAL A 374 -13.75 -10.79 -1.33
C VAL A 374 -13.47 -9.31 -1.52
N GLU A 375 -13.05 -8.92 -2.72
CA GLU A 375 -12.84 -7.52 -3.10
C GLU A 375 -14.08 -6.95 -3.77
N PHE A 376 -14.49 -5.77 -3.31
CA PHE A 376 -15.63 -5.03 -3.79
C PHE A 376 -15.21 -3.93 -4.76
N MET A 377 -16.07 -3.67 -5.74
CA MET A 377 -15.91 -2.61 -6.72
C MET A 377 -17.23 -1.98 -7.08
N LEU A 378 -17.18 -0.69 -7.41
CA LEU A 378 -18.35 0.01 -7.93
C LEU A 378 -18.73 -0.51 -9.32
N ASP A 379 -17.72 -0.83 -10.15
CA ASP A 379 -17.90 -1.53 -11.43
C ASP A 379 -16.75 -2.52 -11.68
N PRO A 380 -16.99 -3.84 -11.51
CA PRO A 380 -16.02 -4.88 -11.83
C PRO A 380 -15.58 -4.91 -13.30
N THR A 381 -16.43 -4.49 -14.25
CA THR A 381 -16.15 -4.58 -15.70
C THR A 381 -15.04 -3.63 -16.12
N THR A 382 -15.08 -2.42 -15.57
CA THR A 382 -14.09 -1.36 -15.83
C THR A 382 -13.05 -1.25 -14.72
N LEU A 383 -13.08 -2.18 -13.75
CA LEU A 383 -12.25 -2.19 -12.54
C LEU A 383 -12.37 -0.90 -11.69
N THR A 384 -13.53 -0.23 -11.72
CA THR A 384 -13.75 1.02 -10.99
C THR A 384 -13.88 0.76 -9.49
N PRO A 385 -12.94 1.26 -8.65
CA PRO A 385 -13.01 1.09 -7.21
C PRO A 385 -14.10 1.99 -6.59
N PHE A 386 -14.54 1.67 -5.37
CA PHE A 386 -15.30 2.61 -4.57
C PHE A 386 -14.47 3.87 -4.23
N PRO A 387 -15.11 5.05 -4.08
CA PRO A 387 -14.47 6.20 -3.47
C PRO A 387 -13.96 5.86 -2.06
N PRO A 388 -12.78 6.34 -1.63
CA PRO A 388 -12.23 6.01 -0.31
C PRO A 388 -13.16 6.34 0.86
N ASP A 389 -13.91 7.43 0.75
CA ASP A 389 -14.82 7.91 1.80
C ASP A 389 -16.12 7.10 1.89
N ASP A 390 -16.39 6.22 0.91
CA ASP A 390 -17.55 5.32 0.92
C ASP A 390 -17.36 4.17 1.94
N ASP A 391 -16.11 3.74 2.13
CA ASP A 391 -15.69 2.65 3.04
C ASP A 391 -16.58 1.40 2.95
N PHE A 392 -16.80 0.91 1.73
CA PHE A 392 -17.76 -0.17 1.47
C PHE A 392 -17.44 -1.42 2.29
N SER A 393 -16.18 -1.91 2.31
CA SER A 393 -15.82 -3.06 3.15
C SER A 393 -15.94 -2.77 4.65
N GLY A 394 -15.68 -1.54 5.10
CA GLY A 394 -15.91 -1.15 6.48
C GLY A 394 -17.37 -1.28 6.90
N ARG A 395 -18.28 -0.86 6.02
CA ARG A 395 -19.73 -1.01 6.20
C ARG A 395 -20.19 -2.46 6.14
N VAL A 396 -19.59 -3.29 5.27
CA VAL A 396 -19.85 -4.75 5.26
C VAL A 396 -19.37 -5.41 6.55
N VAL A 397 -18.19 -5.04 7.08
CA VAL A 397 -17.70 -5.54 8.39
C VAL A 397 -18.65 -5.16 9.52
N GLU A 398 -19.11 -3.91 9.53
CA GLU A 398 -20.09 -3.41 10.49
C GLU A 398 -21.40 -4.18 10.40
N GLU A 399 -21.99 -4.28 9.21
CA GLU A 399 -23.26 -4.97 9.00
C GLU A 399 -23.16 -6.45 9.40
N ALA A 400 -22.06 -7.11 9.02
CA ALA A 400 -21.77 -8.48 9.40
C ALA A 400 -21.70 -8.65 10.92
N LEU A 401 -21.02 -7.74 11.63
CA LEU A 401 -20.88 -7.81 13.08
C LEU A 401 -22.19 -7.50 13.79
N GLU A 402 -22.84 -6.40 13.41
CA GLU A 402 -23.96 -5.82 14.16
C GLU A 402 -25.25 -6.61 13.97
N ASN A 403 -25.57 -6.98 12.72
CA ASN A 403 -26.84 -7.58 12.35
C ASN A 403 -26.75 -9.09 12.07
N HIS A 404 -25.54 -9.60 11.80
CA HIS A 404 -25.34 -11.01 11.50
C HIS A 404 -24.42 -11.75 12.47
N GLY A 405 -23.89 -11.08 13.51
CA GLY A 405 -23.02 -11.70 14.51
C GLY A 405 -21.79 -12.39 13.89
N LEU A 406 -21.19 -11.79 12.86
CA LEU A 406 -20.03 -12.31 12.15
C LEU A 406 -18.91 -11.26 12.17
N GLN A 407 -17.76 -11.62 12.73
CA GLN A 407 -16.55 -10.83 12.61
C GLN A 407 -15.79 -11.27 11.36
N VAL A 408 -15.58 -10.34 10.42
CA VAL A 408 -14.63 -10.45 9.31
C VAL A 408 -13.59 -9.31 9.37
N LEU A 409 -12.50 -9.43 8.64
CA LEU A 409 -11.38 -8.49 8.71
C LEU A 409 -11.39 -7.57 7.49
N ARG A 410 -11.49 -6.26 7.66
CA ARG A 410 -11.27 -5.30 6.56
C ARG A 410 -9.80 -5.25 6.15
N ASN A 411 -9.53 -4.86 4.91
CA ASN A 411 -8.18 -4.52 4.48
C ASN A 411 -7.64 -3.26 5.20
N MET A 412 -6.32 -3.04 5.14
CA MET A 412 -5.63 -2.03 5.96
C MET A 412 -5.67 -0.60 5.39
N GLY A 413 -6.81 -0.14 4.91
CA GLY A 413 -7.00 1.23 4.39
C GLY A 413 -6.43 1.42 2.99
N PHE A 414 -5.64 2.48 2.78
CA PHE A 414 -5.07 2.85 1.46
C PHE A 414 -3.58 2.46 1.34
N PRO A 415 -3.26 1.20 0.94
CA PRO A 415 -1.89 0.71 0.93
C PRO A 415 -1.02 1.26 -0.20
N GLY A 416 -1.58 1.82 -1.28
CA GLY A 416 -0.79 2.38 -2.38
C GLY A 416 -1.60 2.50 -3.67
N THR A 417 -0.99 2.16 -4.79
CA THR A 417 -1.51 2.38 -6.16
C THR A 417 -2.92 1.84 -6.38
N TRP A 418 -3.18 0.58 -5.99
CA TRP A 418 -4.51 0.00 -6.08
C TRP A 418 -5.33 0.28 -4.82
N LYS A 419 -6.53 0.83 -5.03
CA LYS A 419 -7.56 0.92 -4.01
C LYS A 419 -8.21 -0.45 -3.86
N VAL A 420 -7.69 -1.25 -2.94
CA VAL A 420 -8.31 -2.51 -2.56
C VAL A 420 -9.38 -2.16 -1.53
N ASP A 421 -10.61 -2.65 -1.72
CA ASP A 421 -11.70 -2.51 -0.77
C ASP A 421 -12.27 -3.92 -0.56
N SER A 422 -11.96 -4.55 0.57
CA SER A 422 -12.16 -6.00 0.68
C SER A 422 -12.31 -6.46 2.11
N VAL A 423 -13.04 -7.56 2.27
CA VAL A 423 -13.08 -8.33 3.50
C VAL A 423 -12.23 -9.59 3.37
N VAL A 424 -11.58 -9.97 4.46
CA VAL A 424 -10.75 -11.17 4.62
C VAL A 424 -11.46 -12.14 5.55
N VAL A 425 -11.54 -13.38 5.11
CA VAL A 425 -12.12 -14.53 5.81
C VAL A 425 -11.01 -15.55 6.05
N CYS A 426 -10.66 -15.77 7.31
CA CYS A 426 -9.56 -16.63 7.73
C CYS A 426 -9.85 -17.40 9.03
N PRO A 427 -10.90 -18.24 9.03
CA PRO A 427 -11.36 -18.91 10.24
C PRO A 427 -10.29 -19.85 10.83
N PRO A 428 -10.33 -20.14 12.15
CA PRO A 428 -9.53 -21.18 12.79
C PRO A 428 -9.47 -22.51 12.02
N PHE A 429 -8.36 -23.25 12.18
CA PHE A 429 -8.14 -24.55 11.54
C PHE A 429 -9.09 -25.65 12.04
N ILE A 430 -9.76 -25.41 13.17
CA ILE A 430 -10.79 -26.28 13.75
C ILE A 430 -12.19 -26.04 13.16
N VAL A 431 -12.34 -25.13 12.19
CA VAL A 431 -13.63 -24.80 11.59
C VAL A 431 -14.29 -26.04 10.98
N THR A 432 -15.62 -26.15 11.16
CA THR A 432 -16.44 -27.23 10.62
C THR A 432 -17.12 -26.81 9.33
N GLU A 433 -17.72 -27.78 8.63
CA GLU A 433 -18.47 -27.51 7.40
C GLU A 433 -19.69 -26.61 7.65
N GLU A 434 -20.41 -26.86 8.75
CA GLU A 434 -21.56 -26.06 9.17
C GLU A 434 -21.15 -24.62 9.44
N ALA A 435 -20.04 -24.41 10.16
CA ALA A 435 -19.50 -23.09 10.44
C ALA A 435 -19.06 -22.36 9.15
N ILE A 436 -18.43 -23.05 8.19
CA ILE A 436 -18.10 -22.43 6.89
C ILE A 436 -19.36 -21.96 6.15
N ARG A 437 -20.41 -22.80 6.10
CA ARG A 437 -21.69 -22.44 5.47
C ARG A 437 -22.32 -21.22 6.12
N GLU A 438 -22.29 -21.16 7.45
CA GLU A 438 -22.81 -20.05 8.22
C GLU A 438 -22.01 -18.76 8.02
N ILE A 439 -20.67 -18.84 8.02
CA ILE A 439 -19.78 -17.70 7.74
C ILE A 439 -20.11 -17.10 6.36
N VAL A 440 -20.17 -17.93 5.31
CA VAL A 440 -20.43 -17.43 3.96
C VAL A 440 -21.85 -16.88 3.84
N SER A 441 -22.85 -17.55 4.41
CA SER A 441 -24.24 -17.07 4.39
C SER A 441 -24.40 -15.72 5.06
N ARG A 442 -23.77 -15.52 6.23
CA ARG A 442 -23.81 -14.25 6.99
C ARG A 442 -23.05 -13.15 6.26
N LEU A 443 -21.90 -13.47 5.66
CA LEU A 443 -21.15 -12.50 4.84
C LEU A 443 -21.95 -12.07 3.60
N LYS A 444 -22.63 -13.02 2.95
CA LYS A 444 -23.49 -12.72 1.81
C LYS A 444 -24.63 -11.77 2.19
N ALA A 445 -25.34 -12.08 3.28
CA ALA A 445 -26.43 -11.24 3.77
C ALA A 445 -25.95 -9.80 4.08
N ALA A 446 -24.80 -9.67 4.75
CA ALA A 446 -24.20 -8.36 5.02
C ALA A 446 -23.82 -7.61 3.74
N THR A 447 -23.25 -8.33 2.77
CA THR A 447 -22.89 -7.76 1.47
C THR A 447 -24.12 -7.26 0.72
N ASP A 448 -25.18 -8.09 0.65
CA ASP A 448 -26.43 -7.74 -0.04
C ASP A 448 -27.08 -6.49 0.60
N ALA A 449 -27.11 -6.42 1.95
CA ALA A 449 -27.69 -5.30 2.67
C ALA A 449 -26.97 -3.98 2.39
N VAL A 450 -25.63 -3.99 2.39
CA VAL A 450 -24.82 -2.81 2.07
C VAL A 450 -24.89 -2.46 0.58
N ALA A 451 -25.04 -3.47 -0.30
CA ALA A 451 -25.13 -3.30 -1.74
C ALA A 451 -26.48 -2.76 -2.24
N ALA A 452 -27.59 -3.05 -1.54
CA ALA A 452 -28.94 -2.74 -1.99
C ALA A 452 -29.13 -1.29 -2.49
N PRO A 453 -28.66 -0.24 -1.79
CA PRO A 453 -28.80 1.15 -2.25
C PRO A 453 -28.12 1.43 -3.61
N TYR A 454 -26.99 0.76 -3.89
CA TYR A 454 -26.26 0.91 -5.16
C TYR A 454 -26.98 0.22 -6.31
N LEU A 455 -27.58 -0.93 -6.05
CA LEU A 455 -28.26 -1.75 -7.06
C LEU A 455 -29.64 -1.18 -7.42
N GLU A 456 -30.37 -0.65 -6.44
CA GLU A 456 -31.64 0.07 -6.69
C GLU A 456 -31.42 1.29 -7.58
N THR A 457 -30.33 2.04 -7.34
CA THR A 457 -29.97 3.20 -8.15
C THR A 457 -29.56 2.80 -9.58
N LYS A 458 -28.77 1.73 -9.76
CA LYS A 458 -28.43 1.20 -11.10
C LYS A 458 -29.67 0.67 -11.85
N GLY A 459 -30.60 0.02 -11.13
CA GLY A 459 -31.84 -0.50 -11.69
C GLY A 459 -32.80 0.61 -12.14
N ALA A 460 -32.95 1.67 -11.35
CA ALA A 460 -33.79 2.82 -11.70
C ALA A 460 -33.32 3.54 -12.98
N VAL A 461 -31.99 3.66 -13.17
CA VAL A 461 -31.40 4.24 -14.38
C VAL A 461 -31.60 3.34 -15.61
N ALA A 462 -31.50 2.01 -15.45
CA ALA A 462 -31.71 1.07 -16.55
C ALA A 462 -33.19 0.96 -16.98
N VAL A 463 -34.14 1.06 -16.04
CA VAL A 463 -35.59 0.99 -16.33
C VAL A 463 -36.09 2.28 -17.00
N ASN A 464 -35.55 3.45 -16.64
CA ASN A 464 -35.92 4.72 -17.25
C ASN A 464 -35.32 4.96 -18.65
N GLY A 465 -34.38 4.11 -19.11
CA GLY A 465 -33.84 4.16 -20.47
C GLY A 465 -34.79 3.68 -21.58
N ASN A 466 -35.94 3.07 -21.23
CA ASN A 466 -36.89 2.49 -22.20
C ASN A 466 -38.37 2.89 -21.97
N ALA A 467 -38.68 3.78 -21.04
CA ALA A 467 -40.05 4.20 -20.78
C ALA A 467 -40.36 5.57 -21.44
N LYS A 468 -41.17 5.56 -22.51
CA LYS A 468 -41.93 6.76 -22.92
C LYS A 468 -42.94 7.06 -21.80
N LEU A 469 -42.64 8.04 -20.96
CA LEU A 469 -43.57 8.56 -19.96
C LEU A 469 -44.72 9.30 -20.65
N VAL A 470 -45.90 8.67 -20.66
CA VAL A 470 -47.19 9.34 -20.89
C VAL A 470 -47.67 9.83 -19.52
N ASN A 471 -47.85 11.14 -19.40
CA ASN A 471 -48.31 11.79 -18.18
C ASN A 471 -49.76 11.41 -17.83
N GLY A 472 -49.97 11.03 -16.57
CA GLY A 472 -51.28 10.86 -15.96
C GLY A 472 -51.22 11.18 -14.47
N ASN A 473 -51.35 12.47 -14.15
CA ASN A 473 -51.75 13.11 -12.88
C ASN A 473 -51.50 12.39 -11.54
N GLY A 474 -50.64 12.99 -10.69
CA GLY A 474 -50.86 12.98 -9.24
C GLY A 474 -49.61 12.99 -8.37
N THR A 475 -49.05 14.19 -8.11
CA THR A 475 -48.14 14.55 -6.99
C THR A 475 -46.81 13.79 -6.84
N VAL A 476 -45.71 14.42 -7.28
CA VAL A 476 -44.32 14.05 -6.96
C VAL A 476 -43.81 14.94 -5.81
N ASN A 477 -43.35 14.31 -4.72
CA ASN A 477 -42.67 14.98 -3.61
C ASN A 477 -41.34 15.60 -4.10
N GLY A 478 -41.07 16.85 -3.71
CA GLY A 478 -39.99 17.71 -4.21
C GLY A 478 -38.53 17.23 -4.02
N ASN A 479 -38.28 16.05 -3.46
CA ASN A 479 -36.92 15.50 -3.33
C ASN A 479 -36.49 14.64 -4.53
N GLN A 480 -37.42 14.15 -5.35
CA GLN A 480 -37.10 13.22 -6.44
C GLN A 480 -36.65 13.95 -7.72
N LYS A 481 -37.22 15.13 -7.99
CA LYS A 481 -36.82 15.99 -9.11
C LYS A 481 -35.41 16.58 -8.95
N CYS A 482 -35.00 16.83 -7.70
CA CYS A 482 -33.64 17.25 -7.37
C CYS A 482 -32.63 16.16 -7.81
N ILE A 483 -32.87 14.90 -7.46
CA ILE A 483 -31.93 13.80 -7.75
C ILE A 483 -31.86 13.50 -9.26
N GLU A 484 -32.97 13.55 -9.99
CA GLU A 484 -33.03 13.30 -11.44
C GLU A 484 -32.34 14.41 -12.25
N ASP A 485 -32.47 15.67 -11.83
CA ASP A 485 -31.82 16.80 -12.50
C ASP A 485 -30.31 16.86 -12.16
N TYR A 486 -29.86 16.47 -10.96
CA TYR A 486 -28.46 16.61 -10.52
C TYR A 486 -27.53 15.44 -10.84
N LEU A 487 -28.04 14.22 -11.08
CA LEU A 487 -27.20 13.03 -11.34
C LEU A 487 -26.30 13.16 -12.59
N PRO A 488 -26.81 13.62 -13.75
CA PRO A 488 -25.98 13.82 -14.95
C PRO A 488 -24.87 14.86 -14.72
N HIS A 489 -25.15 15.85 -13.88
CA HIS A 489 -24.19 16.90 -13.51
C HIS A 489 -23.11 16.40 -12.55
N TYR A 490 -23.43 15.47 -11.65
CA TYR A 490 -22.46 14.82 -10.75
C TYR A 490 -21.47 13.93 -11.54
N PHE A 491 -21.95 13.16 -12.52
CA PHE A 491 -21.08 12.35 -13.39
C PHE A 491 -20.24 13.20 -14.35
N ALA A 492 -20.78 14.31 -14.86
CA ALA A 492 -19.99 15.26 -15.67
C ALA A 492 -18.88 15.93 -14.84
N CYS A 493 -19.13 16.26 -13.57
CA CYS A 493 -18.12 16.78 -12.65
C CYS A 493 -17.04 15.73 -12.32
N ILE A 494 -17.41 14.46 -12.17
CA ILE A 494 -16.44 13.35 -12.00
C ILE A 494 -15.60 13.18 -13.27
N GLU A 495 -16.19 13.22 -14.47
CA GLU A 495 -15.44 13.17 -15.74
C GLU A 495 -14.46 14.35 -15.92
N ILE A 496 -14.81 15.52 -15.38
CA ILE A 496 -13.94 16.70 -15.37
C ILE A 496 -12.81 16.55 -14.34
N CYS A 497 -13.10 16.01 -13.14
CA CYS A 497 -12.14 15.79 -12.06
C CYS A 497 -11.17 14.62 -12.33
N ASP A 498 -11.58 13.56 -13.02
CA ASP A 498 -10.73 12.37 -13.25
C ASP A 498 -9.63 12.58 -14.29
N ARG A 499 -9.53 13.77 -14.88
CA ARG A 499 -8.54 14.12 -15.91
C ARG A 499 -7.55 15.22 -15.53
N GLU A 500 -7.36 15.54 -14.25
CA GLU A 500 -6.11 16.20 -13.84
C GLU A 500 -4.87 15.31 -14.12
N LYS A 501 -5.07 13.99 -14.26
CA LYS A 501 -4.04 13.06 -14.77
C LYS A 501 -3.76 13.21 -16.28
N PHE A 502 -4.62 13.86 -17.05
CA PHE A 502 -4.45 14.03 -18.50
C PHE A 502 -3.37 15.06 -18.85
N PHE A 503 -3.16 16.07 -18.00
CA PHE A 503 -2.06 17.03 -18.17
C PHE A 503 -0.68 16.40 -17.94
N ALA A 504 -0.61 15.28 -17.23
CA ALA A 504 0.63 14.55 -16.97
C ALA A 504 0.86 13.37 -17.93
N ALA A 505 -0.19 12.77 -18.50
CA ALA A 505 -0.09 11.48 -19.19
C ALA A 505 -0.07 11.55 -20.73
N GLU A 506 -0.36 12.68 -21.37
CA GLU A 506 -0.29 12.81 -22.83
C GLU A 506 0.41 14.11 -23.26
N ASN A 507 1.67 14.29 -22.83
CA ASN A 507 2.54 15.30 -23.42
C ASN A 507 3.63 14.65 -24.30
N PRO A 508 3.28 14.09 -25.47
CA PRO A 508 4.25 13.48 -26.38
C PRO A 508 5.33 14.47 -26.86
N ALA A 509 5.08 15.78 -26.79
CA ALA A 509 6.07 16.80 -27.08
C ALA A 509 7.26 16.77 -26.10
N TRP A 510 7.03 16.39 -24.85
CA TRP A 510 8.05 16.40 -23.80
C TRP A 510 8.98 15.18 -23.84
N GLU A 511 8.46 14.01 -24.25
CA GLU A 511 9.30 12.83 -24.54
C GLU A 511 10.04 12.98 -25.87
N LEU A 512 9.40 13.49 -26.92
CA LEU A 512 10.05 13.72 -28.22
C LEU A 512 11.18 14.75 -28.14
N GLN A 513 11.05 15.80 -27.31
CA GLN A 513 12.14 16.75 -27.06
C GLN A 513 13.30 16.14 -26.27
N ARG A 514 13.03 15.23 -25.32
CA ARG A 514 14.08 14.52 -24.58
C ARG A 514 14.79 13.47 -25.42
N GLU A 515 14.06 12.76 -26.28
CA GLU A 515 14.61 11.84 -27.28
C GLU A 515 15.53 12.60 -28.27
N ALA A 516 15.10 13.78 -28.74
CA ALA A 516 15.91 14.65 -29.60
C ALA A 516 17.17 15.19 -28.88
N GLN A 517 17.05 15.57 -27.60
CA GLN A 517 18.21 15.96 -26.79
C GLN A 517 19.17 14.79 -26.50
N ARG A 518 18.65 13.59 -26.26
CA ARG A 518 19.45 12.39 -26.01
C ARG A 518 20.24 11.99 -27.26
N ARG A 519 19.62 12.01 -28.44
CA ARG A 519 20.29 11.70 -29.71
C ARG A 519 21.34 12.74 -30.10
N ARG A 520 21.14 14.02 -29.76
CA ARG A 520 22.17 15.07 -29.89
C ARG A 520 23.39 14.86 -29.00
N LEU A 521 23.26 14.10 -27.91
CA LEU A 521 24.35 13.80 -26.98
C LEU A 521 25.10 12.51 -27.37
N GLU A 522 24.59 11.73 -28.32
CA GLU A 522 25.08 10.39 -28.62
C GLU A 522 25.72 10.23 -30.02
N ASP A 523 25.58 11.17 -30.97
CA ASP A 523 26.30 11.07 -32.26
C ASP A 523 26.50 12.43 -32.98
N GLU A 524 27.74 12.74 -33.38
CA GLU A 524 28.08 13.80 -34.34
C GLU A 524 28.13 13.16 -35.73
N THR A 525 27.09 13.32 -36.57
CA THR A 525 27.20 13.36 -38.06
C THR A 525 25.88 13.43 -38.87
N GLU A 526 24.68 13.54 -38.30
CA GLU A 526 23.45 13.73 -39.11
C GLU A 526 23.01 15.21 -39.22
N SER A 527 22.71 15.65 -40.45
CA SER A 527 22.21 16.99 -40.75
C SER A 527 20.78 17.21 -40.19
N PRO A 528 20.49 18.31 -39.46
CA PRO A 528 19.30 18.37 -38.58
C PRO A 528 17.95 18.77 -39.22
N SER A 529 17.83 18.92 -40.55
CA SER A 529 16.70 19.69 -41.11
C SER A 529 15.34 18.97 -41.10
N ASP A 530 15.31 17.66 -41.34
CA ASP A 530 14.04 16.98 -41.67
C ASP A 530 13.35 16.39 -40.44
N PHE A 531 14.13 15.92 -39.47
CA PHE A 531 13.61 15.40 -38.19
C PHE A 531 13.06 16.53 -37.31
N GLU A 532 13.74 17.67 -37.23
CA GLU A 532 13.24 18.83 -36.47
C GLU A 532 11.97 19.41 -37.07
N PHE A 533 11.86 19.42 -38.40
CA PHE A 533 10.64 19.84 -39.07
C PHE A 533 9.46 18.92 -38.70
N ALA A 534 9.65 17.60 -38.79
CA ALA A 534 8.62 16.62 -38.45
C ALA A 534 8.21 16.65 -36.96
N VAL A 535 9.17 16.87 -36.05
CA VAL A 535 8.88 17.01 -34.61
C VAL A 535 8.12 18.30 -34.34
N ASN A 536 8.54 19.43 -34.92
CA ASN A 536 7.87 20.72 -34.74
C ASN A 536 6.45 20.72 -35.32
N GLU A 537 6.23 20.04 -36.44
CA GLU A 537 4.91 19.89 -37.04
C GLU A 537 3.97 19.03 -36.18
N LYS A 538 4.46 17.92 -35.61
CA LYS A 538 3.69 17.10 -34.65
C LYS A 538 3.35 17.83 -33.36
N VAL A 539 4.28 18.64 -32.83
CA VAL A 539 4.03 19.49 -31.66
C VAL A 539 2.97 20.55 -31.98
N ARG A 540 3.02 21.13 -33.17
CA ARG A 540 2.03 22.12 -33.63
C ARG A 540 0.64 21.50 -33.79
N GLN A 541 0.56 20.30 -34.37
CA GLN A 541 -0.70 19.57 -34.52
C GLN A 541 -1.30 19.20 -33.15
N SER A 542 -0.47 18.68 -32.23
CA SER A 542 -0.92 18.32 -30.88
C SER A 542 -1.45 19.53 -30.09
N LYS A 543 -0.83 20.70 -30.27
CA LYS A 543 -1.31 21.96 -29.67
C LYS A 543 -2.64 22.43 -30.30
N ALA A 544 -2.83 22.24 -31.60
CA ALA A 544 -4.07 22.58 -32.29
C ALA A 544 -5.22 21.64 -31.89
N ASP A 545 -4.96 20.34 -31.75
CA ASP A 545 -5.93 19.34 -31.33
C ASP A 545 -6.36 19.57 -29.87
N LEU A 546 -5.40 19.94 -29.01
CA LEU A 546 -5.69 20.35 -27.62
C LEU A 546 -6.55 21.62 -27.57
N ALA A 547 -6.24 22.63 -28.39
CA ALA A 547 -7.03 23.85 -28.46
C ALA A 547 -8.46 23.59 -28.95
N ALA A 548 -8.64 22.74 -29.98
CA ALA A 548 -9.94 22.35 -30.50
C ALA A 548 -10.75 21.53 -29.48
N ALA A 549 -10.10 20.63 -28.73
CA ALA A 549 -10.73 19.85 -27.66
C ALA A 549 -11.18 20.75 -26.49
N ILE A 550 -10.40 21.78 -26.16
CA ILE A 550 -10.74 22.78 -25.14
C ILE A 550 -11.91 23.65 -25.62
N GLU A 551 -11.90 24.16 -26.86
CA GLU A 551 -13.01 24.96 -27.41
C GLU A 551 -14.32 24.17 -27.52
N SER A 552 -14.28 22.91 -27.96
CA SER A 552 -15.43 21.99 -28.03
C SER A 552 -16.06 21.72 -26.66
N ARG A 553 -15.25 21.75 -25.59
CA ARG A 553 -15.73 21.58 -24.20
C ARG A 553 -16.18 22.90 -23.59
N TYR A 554 -15.55 24.02 -23.92
CA TYR A 554 -15.97 25.36 -23.47
C TYR A 554 -17.34 25.74 -24.03
N GLY A 555 -17.63 25.37 -25.28
CA GLY A 555 -18.97 25.50 -25.86
C GLY A 555 -20.06 24.77 -25.06
N ARG A 556 -19.72 23.70 -24.33
CA ARG A 556 -20.65 22.96 -23.45
C ARG A 556 -20.80 23.60 -22.07
N ILE A 557 -19.77 24.30 -21.58
CA ILE A 557 -19.78 25.03 -20.31
C ILE A 557 -20.64 26.30 -20.41
N GLU A 558 -20.62 27.01 -21.53
CA GLU A 558 -21.47 28.19 -21.74
C GLU A 558 -22.96 27.80 -21.84
N VAL A 559 -23.24 26.63 -22.42
CA VAL A 559 -24.59 26.01 -22.43
C VAL A 559 -25.04 25.63 -21.01
N LEU A 560 -24.15 25.04 -20.19
CA LEU A 560 -24.42 24.77 -18.78
C LEU A 560 -24.76 26.06 -18.01
N ARG A 561 -24.05 27.16 -18.27
CA ARG A 561 -24.31 28.46 -17.63
C ARG A 561 -25.69 29.04 -17.95
N GLN A 562 -26.22 28.76 -19.15
CA GLN A 562 -27.58 29.16 -19.55
C GLN A 562 -28.68 28.26 -18.96
N VAL A 563 -28.34 27.02 -18.60
CA VAL A 563 -29.29 25.99 -18.10
C VAL A 563 -29.42 26.00 -16.57
N ILE A 564 -28.41 26.48 -15.83
CA ILE A 564 -28.31 26.32 -14.35
C ILE A 564 -29.31 27.15 -13.51
N GLY A 565 -30.09 28.08 -14.07
CA GLY A 565 -31.20 28.73 -13.32
C GLY A 565 -30.79 29.39 -11.99
N GLU A 566 -31.76 29.64 -11.09
CA GLU A 566 -31.65 30.49 -9.88
C GLU A 566 -30.86 29.87 -8.68
N ASP A 567 -29.95 28.91 -8.90
CA ASP A 567 -29.06 28.42 -7.82
C ASP A 567 -27.77 29.25 -7.75
N GLU A 568 -27.71 30.11 -6.73
CA GLU A 568 -26.60 31.06 -6.51
C GLU A 568 -25.25 30.35 -6.31
N LYS A 569 -25.21 29.18 -5.67
CA LYS A 569 -23.94 28.47 -5.36
C LYS A 569 -23.38 27.74 -6.57
N ALA A 570 -24.24 27.09 -7.36
CA ALA A 570 -23.83 26.44 -8.59
C ALA A 570 -23.34 27.48 -9.62
N ARG A 571 -24.03 28.62 -9.70
CA ARG A 571 -23.65 29.73 -10.58
C ARG A 571 -22.33 30.38 -10.16
N ASP A 572 -22.07 30.52 -8.86
CA ASP A 572 -20.81 31.05 -8.33
C ASP A 572 -19.63 30.11 -8.60
N TYR A 573 -19.83 28.79 -8.48
CA TYR A 573 -18.82 27.80 -8.81
C TYR A 573 -18.47 27.80 -10.31
N VAL A 574 -19.49 27.75 -11.19
CA VAL A 574 -19.27 27.82 -12.65
C VAL A 574 -18.64 29.17 -13.05
N THR A 575 -19.06 30.27 -12.43
CA THR A 575 -18.46 31.59 -12.67
C THR A 575 -17.02 31.67 -12.18
N SER A 576 -16.68 30.99 -11.08
CA SER A 576 -15.31 30.83 -10.58
C SER A 576 -14.41 30.11 -11.60
N VAL A 577 -14.86 28.97 -12.14
CA VAL A 577 -14.13 28.20 -13.15
C VAL A 577 -13.92 29.01 -14.44
N VAL A 578 -14.97 29.71 -14.91
CA VAL A 578 -14.89 30.57 -16.11
C VAL A 578 -13.95 31.76 -15.90
N LYS A 579 -13.95 32.38 -14.71
CA LYS A 579 -13.01 33.46 -14.36
C LYS A 579 -11.57 32.97 -14.28
N SER A 580 -11.32 31.81 -13.69
CA SER A 580 -9.98 31.20 -13.61
C SER A 580 -9.42 30.92 -15.01
N TYR A 581 -10.24 30.39 -15.92
CA TYR A 581 -9.85 30.19 -17.31
C TYR A 581 -9.62 31.50 -18.07
N SER A 582 -10.49 32.50 -17.89
CA SER A 582 -10.34 33.81 -18.52
C SER A 582 -9.06 34.53 -18.06
N ARG A 583 -8.67 34.35 -16.79
CA ARG A 583 -7.40 34.86 -16.24
C ARG A 583 -6.20 34.09 -16.79
N TRP A 584 -6.30 32.77 -16.93
CA TRP A 584 -5.26 31.96 -17.59
C TRP A 584 -5.07 32.36 -19.07
N ARG A 585 -6.15 32.62 -19.80
CA ARG A 585 -6.10 33.13 -21.19
C ARG A 585 -5.50 34.55 -21.28
N ALA A 586 -5.67 35.35 -20.22
CA ALA A 586 -5.19 36.73 -20.14
C ALA A 586 -3.80 36.88 -19.49
N SER A 587 -3.19 35.80 -18.98
CA SER A 587 -1.88 35.86 -18.33
C SER A 587 -0.75 36.09 -19.34
N GLU A 588 0.32 36.75 -18.90
CA GLU A 588 1.49 37.07 -19.72
C GLU A 588 2.21 35.83 -20.30
N GLU A 589 1.99 34.63 -19.76
CA GLU A 589 2.56 33.38 -20.29
C GLU A 589 1.96 32.98 -21.65
N TYR A 590 0.68 33.31 -21.91
CA TYR A 590 0.05 33.06 -23.22
C TYR A 590 0.47 34.11 -24.27
N SER A 591 0.63 35.38 -23.87
CA SER A 591 0.98 36.48 -24.77
C SER A 591 2.48 36.56 -25.10
N THR A 592 3.36 36.10 -24.20
CA THR A 592 4.82 36.02 -24.45
C THR A 592 5.16 34.94 -25.47
N GLY A 593 4.46 33.81 -25.50
CA GLY A 593 4.68 32.76 -26.50
C GLY A 593 4.37 33.20 -27.94
N ILE A 594 3.35 34.03 -28.14
CA ILE A 594 2.96 34.54 -29.47
C ILE A 594 3.83 35.74 -29.88
N THR A 595 4.23 36.59 -28.93
CA THR A 595 5.07 37.77 -29.19
C THR A 595 6.54 37.40 -29.42
N ALA A 596 7.07 36.40 -28.72
CA ALA A 596 8.42 35.88 -28.94
C ALA A 596 8.58 35.26 -30.34
N VAL A 597 7.56 34.56 -30.85
CA VAL A 597 7.57 33.99 -32.20
C VAL A 597 7.43 35.07 -33.28
N ARG A 598 6.70 36.16 -32.99
CA ARG A 598 6.57 37.32 -33.90
C ARG A 598 7.85 38.15 -33.96
N ASN A 599 8.54 38.36 -32.84
CA ASN A 599 9.79 39.10 -32.77
C ASN A 599 10.95 38.27 -33.36
N TRP A 600 11.00 36.96 -33.09
CA TRP A 600 11.99 36.07 -33.70
C TRP A 600 11.91 36.03 -35.24
N ARG A 601 10.69 36.09 -35.82
CA ARG A 601 10.50 36.22 -37.28
C ARG A 601 10.86 37.59 -37.85
N LYS A 602 10.77 38.65 -37.04
CA LYS A 602 11.19 40.01 -37.43
C LYS A 602 12.71 40.17 -37.38
N ASP A 603 13.35 39.52 -36.41
CA ASP A 603 14.77 39.72 -36.11
C ASP A 603 15.70 38.75 -36.87
N ASN A 604 15.19 37.64 -37.41
CA ASN A 604 16.00 36.61 -38.10
C ASN A 604 15.68 36.44 -39.60
N GLY A 605 14.98 37.39 -40.21
CA GLY A 605 14.66 37.38 -41.63
C GLY A 605 15.68 38.15 -42.48
N LYS A 606 16.85 37.53 -42.76
CA LYS A 606 17.69 37.69 -43.97
C LYS A 606 19.09 37.12 -43.73
N PHE A 607 19.40 35.99 -44.37
CA PHE A 607 20.78 35.62 -44.70
C PHE A 607 21.01 36.00 -46.16
N THR A 608 22.05 36.78 -46.43
CA THR A 608 22.71 36.87 -47.74
C THR A 608 24.13 36.35 -47.58
N ASP A 609 24.54 35.59 -48.58
CA ASP A 609 25.81 34.88 -48.73
C ASP A 609 27.04 35.77 -48.50
N ASP A 610 27.95 35.36 -47.60
CA ASP A 610 29.37 35.17 -47.91
C ASP A 610 30.23 34.87 -46.66
N ALA A 611 31.23 34.01 -46.86
CA ALA A 611 32.51 33.86 -46.14
C ALA A 611 32.58 33.15 -44.75
N THR A 612 33.00 31.87 -44.83
CA THR A 612 34.08 31.18 -44.06
C THR A 612 34.18 31.29 -42.52
N ALA A 613 34.01 30.13 -41.84
CA ALA A 613 34.43 29.84 -40.45
C ALA A 613 35.96 30.05 -40.26
N PRO A 614 36.51 30.44 -39.07
CA PRO A 614 36.17 29.88 -37.75
C PRO A 614 36.35 30.85 -36.54
N GLU A 615 35.27 31.42 -35.98
CA GLU A 615 35.30 32.07 -34.64
C GLU A 615 34.09 31.73 -33.73
N ALA A 616 33.14 30.92 -34.18
CA ALA A 616 31.97 30.53 -33.38
C ALA A 616 32.22 29.41 -32.34
N ALA A 617 33.41 28.78 -32.34
CA ALA A 617 33.72 27.66 -31.45
C ALA A 617 34.34 28.06 -30.09
N ARG A 618 34.19 29.32 -29.65
CA ARG A 618 34.72 29.80 -28.34
C ARG A 618 33.68 30.40 -27.38
N ALA A 619 32.38 30.30 -27.68
CA ALA A 619 31.33 30.83 -26.81
C ALA A 619 30.62 29.78 -25.92
N VAL A 620 30.90 28.48 -26.08
CA VAL A 620 30.11 27.42 -25.41
C VAL A 620 30.88 26.67 -24.30
N THR A 621 32.19 26.83 -24.17
CA THR A 621 32.95 26.17 -23.10
C THR A 621 33.94 27.12 -22.45
N GLY A 622 33.72 27.50 -21.18
CA GLY A 622 34.73 28.25 -20.45
C GLY A 622 34.37 28.66 -19.04
N THR A 623 34.62 27.77 -18.09
CA THR A 623 35.17 28.19 -16.80
C THR A 623 36.54 28.85 -17.04
N ARG A 624 36.74 30.08 -16.55
CA ARG A 624 38.07 30.56 -16.09
C ARG A 624 37.97 31.76 -15.16
N GLY A 625 38.70 31.66 -14.03
CA GLY A 625 39.32 32.80 -13.36
C GLY A 625 38.66 33.30 -12.07
N ARG A 626 39.23 32.93 -10.92
CA ARG A 626 39.04 33.62 -9.63
C ARG A 626 39.57 35.06 -9.71
N SER A 627 38.71 36.04 -9.44
CA SER A 627 39.10 37.27 -8.75
C SER A 627 37.87 37.87 -8.04
N GLN A 628 38.01 38.01 -6.72
CA GLN A 628 37.15 38.68 -5.72
C GLN A 628 35.80 39.25 -6.21
N MET A 629 34.71 38.56 -5.83
CA MET A 629 33.37 39.15 -5.73
C MET A 629 32.92 39.10 -4.26
N ASN A 630 32.36 40.22 -3.81
CA ASN A 630 31.98 40.56 -2.44
C ASN A 630 30.61 39.98 -2.03
N ALA A 631 30.40 39.88 -0.72
CA ALA A 631 29.29 39.13 -0.11
C ALA A 631 27.88 39.64 -0.45
N GLU A 632 27.72 40.86 -0.96
CA GLU A 632 26.42 41.43 -1.36
C GLU A 632 25.91 40.92 -2.72
N GLU A 633 26.79 40.44 -3.63
CA GLU A 633 26.36 39.89 -4.93
C GLU A 633 25.93 38.42 -4.87
N LYS A 634 26.32 37.68 -3.81
CA LYS A 634 25.80 36.33 -3.55
C LYS A 634 24.35 36.33 -3.05
N ASP A 635 23.94 37.35 -2.31
CA ASP A 635 22.58 37.44 -1.74
C ASP A 635 21.53 37.84 -2.78
N ARG A 636 21.94 38.53 -3.85
CA ARG A 636 21.04 39.02 -4.89
C ARG A 636 20.64 37.96 -5.93
N ARG A 637 21.45 36.90 -6.11
CA ARG A 637 21.17 35.78 -7.04
C ARG A 637 20.41 34.61 -6.42
N ALA A 638 20.22 34.58 -5.09
CA ALA A 638 19.45 33.57 -4.39
C ALA A 638 17.93 33.85 -4.33
N LYS A 639 17.43 34.86 -5.06
CA LYS A 639 16.07 35.40 -4.91
C LYS A 639 15.13 35.27 -6.11
N HIS A 640 15.38 34.41 -7.10
CA HIS A 640 14.39 34.18 -8.17
C HIS A 640 14.20 32.70 -8.54
N TYR A 641 12.92 32.34 -8.66
CA TYR A 641 12.31 31.05 -8.99
C TYR A 641 12.24 29.98 -7.89
N ASP A 642 11.23 30.14 -7.02
CA ASP A 642 10.59 29.06 -6.26
C ASP A 642 9.07 29.17 -6.48
N VAL A 643 8.54 28.35 -7.39
CA VAL A 643 7.12 28.37 -7.82
C VAL A 643 6.19 27.72 -6.77
N GLU A 644 6.72 27.00 -5.78
CA GLU A 644 5.90 26.35 -4.74
C GLU A 644 5.48 27.30 -3.60
N LYS A 645 6.20 28.41 -3.38
CA LYS A 645 5.88 29.35 -2.29
C LYS A 645 4.71 30.28 -2.58
N ASP A 646 4.53 30.71 -3.83
CA ASP A 646 3.44 31.64 -4.18
C ASP A 646 2.07 30.94 -4.27
N VAL A 647 2.05 29.62 -4.50
CA VAL A 647 0.82 28.81 -4.41
C VAL A 647 0.39 28.59 -2.95
N GLN A 648 1.33 28.54 -2.00
CA GLN A 648 1.01 28.46 -0.58
C GLN A 648 0.62 29.80 0.05
N ALA A 649 1.14 30.92 -0.45
CA ALA A 649 0.76 32.25 0.03
C ALA A 649 -0.70 32.63 -0.32
N TYR A 650 -1.22 32.16 -1.46
CA TYR A 650 -2.59 32.47 -1.90
C TYR A 650 -3.69 31.73 -1.11
N VAL A 651 -3.34 30.65 -0.39
CA VAL A 651 -4.29 29.89 0.45
C VAL A 651 -4.44 30.50 1.85
N VAL A 652 -3.52 31.37 2.27
CA VAL A 652 -3.54 31.99 3.61
C VAL A 652 -4.32 33.32 3.65
N GLU A 653 -4.55 33.98 2.50
CA GLU A 653 -5.13 35.34 2.49
C GLU A 653 -6.65 35.43 2.22
N TYR A 654 -7.34 34.33 1.87
CA TYR A 654 -8.81 34.34 1.65
C TYR A 654 -9.59 33.19 2.31
N GLY A 655 -9.04 32.59 3.36
CA GLY A 655 -9.60 31.42 4.04
C GLY A 655 -10.25 31.65 5.41
N HIS A 656 -10.87 32.81 5.68
CA HIS A 656 -11.66 33.00 6.91
C HIS A 656 -12.96 33.77 6.69
N TYR A 657 -14.06 33.02 6.48
CA TYR A 657 -15.40 33.45 6.85
C TYR A 657 -16.01 32.37 7.77
N GLY A 658 -15.94 32.61 9.07
CA GLY A 658 -16.74 31.89 10.06
C GLY A 658 -18.08 32.62 10.26
N PRO A 659 -19.18 31.90 10.56
CA PRO A 659 -20.49 32.50 10.73
C PRO A 659 -20.55 33.14 12.11
N ASN A 660 -20.40 34.47 12.16
CA ASN A 660 -20.95 35.42 13.14
C ASN A 660 -20.02 36.62 13.23
N GLY A 661 -20.28 37.62 12.40
CA GLY A 661 -19.61 38.91 12.46
C GLY A 661 -19.87 39.61 13.79
N LYS A 662 -18.80 39.89 14.54
CA LYS A 662 -18.63 41.03 15.45
C LYS A 662 -17.16 41.17 15.85
N GLU A 663 -16.59 42.34 15.58
CA GLU A 663 -15.24 42.75 15.99
C GLU A 663 -15.16 42.97 17.51
N THR A 664 -14.04 42.59 18.14
CA THR A 664 -13.48 43.32 19.30
C THR A 664 -11.94 43.26 19.32
N ARG A 665 -11.35 44.40 19.65
CA ARG A 665 -9.91 44.73 19.70
C ARG A 665 -9.18 44.17 20.94
N LYS A 666 -7.88 43.85 20.73
CA LYS A 666 -6.69 43.95 21.62
C LYS A 666 -6.78 43.49 23.09
N SER A 667 -5.88 42.57 23.48
CA SER A 667 -4.73 42.87 24.37
C SER A 667 -3.78 41.68 24.55
N SER A 668 -2.49 42.02 24.58
CA SER A 668 -1.29 41.24 24.89
C SER A 668 -1.27 40.58 26.27
N GLN A 669 -0.74 39.36 26.39
CA GLN A 669 0.17 38.92 27.48
C GLN A 669 0.78 37.53 27.19
N GLN A 670 2.12 37.47 27.20
CA GLN A 670 2.92 36.25 27.31
C GLN A 670 2.88 35.70 28.75
N PRO A 671 3.23 34.41 28.93
CA PRO A 671 4.10 34.10 30.07
C PRO A 671 5.30 33.20 29.70
N THR A 672 6.44 33.62 30.24
CA THR A 672 7.71 32.91 30.40
C THR A 672 7.69 31.94 31.58
N PHE A 673 8.35 30.79 31.47
CA PHE A 673 8.98 30.01 32.57
C PHE A 673 10.04 29.09 31.90
N GLY A 674 11.31 28.98 32.26
CA GLY A 674 12.03 29.38 33.48
C GLY A 674 12.19 28.20 34.43
N GLY A 675 13.25 27.38 34.29
CA GLY A 675 13.54 26.30 35.23
C GLY A 675 14.82 25.52 34.94
N MET A 676 15.92 25.93 35.58
CA MET A 676 17.21 25.24 35.67
C MET A 676 17.10 23.94 36.51
N VAL A 677 17.84 22.89 36.12
CA VAL A 677 18.46 21.94 37.06
C VAL A 677 19.90 21.68 36.64
N LYS A 678 20.83 21.99 37.55
CA LYS A 678 22.24 21.60 37.57
C LYS A 678 22.41 20.32 38.39
N VAL A 679 23.63 19.75 38.30
CA VAL A 679 24.26 18.71 39.14
C VAL A 679 24.10 17.29 38.57
N GLY A 680 25.14 16.48 38.38
CA GLY A 680 26.56 16.64 38.71
C GLY A 680 27.41 15.50 38.13
N THR A 681 28.71 15.78 38.06
CA THR A 681 29.80 14.86 37.70
C THR A 681 30.03 13.79 38.77
N GLY A 682 30.31 12.55 38.35
CA GLY A 682 30.80 11.50 39.24
C GLY A 682 31.23 10.23 38.49
N ASN A 683 32.54 10.11 38.24
CA ASN A 683 33.22 8.85 37.90
C ASN A 683 33.12 7.84 39.06
N LYS A 684 32.95 6.55 38.77
CA LYS A 684 33.92 5.48 39.11
C LYS A 684 33.40 4.06 38.75
N GLN A 685 34.35 3.31 38.17
CA GLN A 685 34.50 1.86 37.99
C GLN A 685 33.61 1.14 37.00
#